data_AF-U3P317-F1
#
_entry.id   AF-U3P317-F1
#
_cell.length_a   1.000
_cell.length_b   1.000
_cell.length_c   1.000
_cell.angle_alpha   90.00
_cell.angle_beta   90.00
_cell.angle_gamma   90.00
#
_symmetry.space_group_name_H-M   'P 1'
#
loop_
_entity.id
_entity.type
_entity.pdbx_description
1 polymer ?
#
loop_
_entity_poly.entity_id
_entity_poly.type
_entity_poly.pdbx_seq_one_letter_code
_entity_poly.pdbx_strand_id
1 'polypeptide(L)'
;MNTARDHSMGSTIAANEPAAEGSRSQARTFSATGFPPGVPGLDVSGWQVLNASDWAAIAANGARFAYVKATESTDYVSSQFAEQYTDSFNAGLLHGAYHFATPNTSSGAAQANWFLDHGGQGTADGRTMPPLLDIEYNPYGATCYGLSPAAMVSWIYDFSQTVQARTGRQPAIYSTTNWWKLCTGNSAAFAANPLFIARYPNNISDGAGALPAGWSSYTLWQFASRGVFPGDQDVFNGSERDLQSFGLTSSLVRTVNNASVYLVSGANKYPVTNTSTLSTFSVLGQVGYVPQSYLDQFATQHAAGPIIRGQDGSIYFADSGIRLPFASCGLVSDYGGSCDPSGYVQLTATQTAAFALGPAVTPLMTSAGGPLFYVTGGKKHEVLDKVSLAQAGLTGSANSLSATALSFLAFGAPVVRDNVYAMTAGSSTGVLLIGGSASPIDPSAASLVGLPQLAVGTLQPASVAQLTAGTRFTGAFRSAADSSVTVISSNGLRPWAAGVGGASFTAVTAPAAAASAYSVTQPIQVGSAIMSPAGGTVYLVMPDDIRPVGSWDSLVALAGGGTPTIAVVPQSIIASLPSGPVALDPATLVRSPGNATVYLVNGVTSKIPFSTFDPATEAGFTKFSFTSDARLNAYPTSPDLLSFGLQCGSQRYVSAGGSVHALSSTTSSLYPLAFAPLDAFTCAIVPKGIDATAFVRTPDGSIYFLSGGKKHPITSLERFVQLSQGQPYLDVVNAFAAAIPTGAPA
;
A
#
# COMPACT_ATOMS: atom_id res chain seq x y z
N MET A 1 63.34 13.27 18.79
CA MET A 1 62.10 13.87 19.35
C MET A 1 62.46 15.19 20.00
N ASN A 2 61.67 16.24 19.77
CA ASN A 2 61.78 17.47 20.59
C ASN A 2 60.91 17.35 21.86
N THR A 3 61.02 18.33 22.76
CA THR A 3 60.20 18.42 23.99
C THR A 3 58.71 18.60 23.72
N ALA A 4 58.30 18.88 22.49
CA ALA A 4 56.92 19.04 22.06
C ALA A 4 56.30 17.77 21.47
N ARG A 5 56.98 16.60 21.56
CA ARG A 5 56.55 15.32 20.94
C ARG A 5 56.42 15.39 19.41
N ASP A 6 57.10 16.35 18.78
CA ASP A 6 57.28 16.38 17.33
C ASP A 6 58.44 15.45 16.95
N HIS A 7 58.09 14.44 16.17
CA HIS A 7 59.01 13.49 15.56
C HIS A 7 58.31 12.79 14.40
N SER A 8 59.08 12.26 13.46
CA SER A 8 58.52 11.51 12.34
C SER A 8 58.09 10.09 12.74
N MET A 9 57.30 9.45 11.90
CA MET A 9 57.04 8.02 11.95
C MET A 9 58.34 7.29 11.63
N GLY A 10 58.71 6.25 12.39
CA GLY A 10 60.03 5.61 12.24
C GLY A 10 61.18 6.29 12.98
N SER A 11 60.90 7.36 13.74
CA SER A 11 61.94 8.13 14.44
C SER A 11 62.72 7.32 15.49
N THR A 12 62.17 6.19 15.93
CA THR A 12 62.80 5.30 16.91
C THR A 12 63.57 4.14 16.28
N ILE A 13 63.42 3.91 14.97
CA ILE A 13 64.03 2.77 14.27
C ILE A 13 65.54 2.84 14.30
N ALA A 14 66.15 3.98 13.93
CA ALA A 14 67.61 4.10 13.82
C ALA A 14 68.34 3.84 15.15
N ALA A 15 67.68 4.05 16.29
CA ALA A 15 68.23 3.80 17.62
C ALA A 15 68.14 2.31 18.03
N ASN A 16 67.18 1.55 17.48
CA ASN A 16 66.87 0.18 17.89
C ASN A 16 67.25 -0.87 16.84
N GLU A 17 67.38 -0.46 15.58
CA GLU A 17 67.76 -1.27 14.44
C GLU A 17 68.95 -0.60 13.73
N PRO A 18 70.17 -0.71 14.29
CA PRO A 18 71.34 -0.15 13.62
C PRO A 18 71.46 -0.77 12.22
N ALA A 19 71.59 0.10 11.21
CA ALA A 19 71.92 -0.34 9.87
C ALA A 19 73.20 -1.19 9.92
N ALA A 20 73.24 -2.26 9.10
CA ALA A 20 74.40 -3.15 9.01
C ALA A 20 75.70 -2.32 8.95
N GLU A 21 76.64 -2.66 9.85
CA GLU A 21 77.81 -1.85 10.21
C GLU A 21 78.48 -1.13 9.02
N GLY A 22 78.63 0.20 9.14
CA GLY A 22 79.54 0.98 8.29
C GLY A 22 78.94 2.21 7.59
N SER A 23 78.48 3.23 8.33
CA SER A 23 78.60 4.66 7.95
C SER A 23 77.88 5.54 8.98
N ARG A 24 78.61 6.03 9.99
CA ARG A 24 78.10 7.07 10.92
C ARG A 24 78.24 8.50 10.39
N SER A 25 78.52 8.70 9.10
CA SER A 25 78.67 10.04 8.54
C SER A 25 78.60 10.03 7.01
N GLN A 26 77.38 10.04 6.46
CA GLN A 26 77.05 10.83 5.26
C GLN A 26 75.55 10.73 5.00
N ALA A 27 74.92 11.89 4.83
CA ALA A 27 73.58 12.01 4.30
C ALA A 27 73.53 11.34 2.92
N ARG A 28 72.76 10.25 2.78
CA ARG A 28 72.55 9.61 1.48
C ARG A 28 71.28 10.17 0.85
N THR A 29 71.48 11.03 -0.14
CA THR A 29 70.44 11.53 -1.04
C THR A 29 70.22 10.47 -2.11
N PHE A 30 69.06 9.82 -2.14
CA PHE A 30 68.65 9.02 -3.30
C PHE A 30 68.19 9.99 -4.40
N SER A 31 68.79 9.92 -5.59
CA SER A 31 68.40 10.74 -6.74
C SER A 31 67.02 10.31 -7.27
N ALA A 32 66.35 11.15 -8.07
CA ALA A 32 65.00 10.95 -8.61
C ALA A 32 64.80 9.68 -9.46
N THR A 33 65.86 8.93 -9.76
CA THR A 33 65.83 7.61 -10.41
C THR A 33 65.82 6.42 -9.43
N GLY A 34 65.62 6.66 -8.13
CA GLY A 34 65.85 5.68 -7.07
C GLY A 34 64.63 5.22 -6.25
N PHE A 35 63.39 5.44 -6.68
CA PHE A 35 62.23 4.86 -5.97
C PHE A 35 62.12 3.36 -6.21
N PRO A 36 61.68 2.57 -5.22
CA PRO A 36 61.27 1.19 -5.48
C PRO A 36 60.07 1.14 -6.45
N PRO A 37 59.81 0.00 -7.11
CA PRO A 37 58.62 -0.15 -7.96
C PRO A 37 57.32 0.11 -7.19
N GLY A 38 56.45 0.94 -7.77
CA GLY A 38 55.16 1.31 -7.18
C GLY A 38 54.86 2.79 -7.36
N VAL A 39 53.89 3.30 -6.58
CA VAL A 39 53.52 4.72 -6.60
C VAL A 39 54.24 5.43 -5.45
N PRO A 40 55.03 6.48 -5.69
CA PRO A 40 55.80 7.14 -4.63
C PRO A 40 54.94 8.08 -3.77
N GLY A 41 55.30 8.20 -2.50
CA GLY A 41 54.69 9.09 -1.52
C GLY A 41 55.63 9.40 -0.36
N LEU A 42 55.09 10.01 0.68
CA LEU A 42 55.82 10.44 1.87
C LEU A 42 54.95 10.36 3.13
N ASP A 43 55.60 10.46 4.28
CA ASP A 43 54.94 10.79 5.52
C ASP A 43 55.69 11.90 6.29
N VAL A 44 54.91 12.71 7.00
CA VAL A 44 55.37 13.93 7.68
C VAL A 44 54.67 14.13 9.02
N SER A 45 55.27 14.95 9.85
CA SER A 45 54.71 15.36 11.14
C SER A 45 55.00 16.83 11.41
N GLY A 46 54.72 17.28 12.65
CA GLY A 46 55.15 18.60 13.14
C GLY A 46 56.66 18.83 13.09
N TRP A 47 57.48 17.81 12.81
CA TRP A 47 58.92 17.95 12.60
C TRP A 47 59.26 18.65 11.27
N GLN A 48 58.42 18.49 10.24
CA GLN A 48 58.55 19.19 8.97
C GLN A 48 57.63 20.42 8.99
N VAL A 49 58.20 21.62 8.85
CA VAL A 49 57.40 22.83 8.66
C VAL A 49 57.25 23.06 7.15
N LEU A 50 56.06 22.81 6.62
CA LEU A 50 55.76 22.85 5.18
C LEU A 50 54.61 23.81 4.92
N ASN A 51 54.65 24.52 3.79
CA ASN A 51 53.57 25.36 3.32
C ASN A 51 53.04 24.88 1.96
N ALA A 52 51.95 25.49 1.47
CA ALA A 52 51.32 25.14 0.19
C ALA A 52 52.28 25.09 -1.03
N SER A 53 53.33 25.94 -1.07
CA SER A 53 54.30 25.92 -2.17
C SER A 53 55.24 24.70 -2.11
N ASP A 54 55.56 24.23 -0.90
CA ASP A 54 56.31 22.99 -0.70
C ASP A 54 55.47 21.80 -1.17
N TRP A 55 54.18 21.77 -0.85
CA TRP A 55 53.25 20.72 -1.31
C TRP A 55 53.09 20.68 -2.83
N ALA A 56 53.03 21.84 -3.49
CA ALA A 56 53.04 21.91 -4.95
C ALA A 56 54.34 21.33 -5.53
N ALA A 57 55.49 21.61 -4.92
CA ALA A 57 56.77 21.03 -5.33
C ALA A 57 56.84 19.52 -5.07
N ILE A 58 56.30 19.04 -3.95
CA ILE A 58 56.19 17.60 -3.62
C ILE A 58 55.40 16.85 -4.70
N ALA A 59 54.24 17.38 -5.10
CA ALA A 59 53.42 16.78 -6.16
C ALA A 59 54.14 16.81 -7.52
N ALA A 60 54.78 17.93 -7.86
CA ALA A 60 55.56 18.08 -9.09
C ALA A 60 56.76 17.11 -9.16
N ASN A 61 57.36 16.80 -8.01
CA ASN A 61 58.44 15.81 -7.88
C ASN A 61 57.95 14.36 -7.90
N GLY A 62 56.66 14.13 -8.10
CA GLY A 62 56.10 12.81 -8.41
C GLY A 62 55.31 12.15 -7.28
N ALA A 63 55.27 12.72 -6.07
CA ALA A 63 54.47 12.14 -4.98
C ALA A 63 52.98 12.07 -5.36
N ARG A 64 52.30 11.02 -4.92
CA ARG A 64 50.85 10.81 -5.13
C ARG A 64 50.05 10.56 -3.87
N PHE A 65 50.72 10.28 -2.76
CA PHE A 65 50.06 10.21 -1.46
C PHE A 65 50.94 10.79 -0.34
N ALA A 66 50.31 11.20 0.76
CA ALA A 66 50.97 11.61 1.99
C ALA A 66 50.26 11.09 3.25
N TYR A 67 51.01 10.60 4.24
CA TYR A 67 50.50 10.42 5.61
C TYR A 67 50.99 11.54 6.53
N VAL A 68 50.11 12.07 7.38
CA VAL A 68 50.39 13.22 8.26
C VAL A 68 50.11 12.85 9.71
N LYS A 69 51.04 13.12 10.63
CA LYS A 69 50.83 12.87 12.07
C LYS A 69 49.67 13.69 12.58
N ALA A 70 48.62 13.04 13.06
CA ALA A 70 47.50 13.72 13.68
C ALA A 70 47.66 13.79 15.20
N THR A 71 47.90 12.65 15.84
CA THR A 71 47.86 12.53 17.29
C THR A 71 48.90 11.56 17.84
N GLU A 72 49.11 11.64 19.14
CA GLU A 72 49.91 10.72 19.93
C GLU A 72 49.26 10.55 21.30
N SER A 73 49.20 9.33 21.83
CA SER A 73 48.53 9.05 23.11
C SER A 73 47.08 9.60 23.11
N THR A 74 46.56 10.02 24.25
CA THR A 74 45.22 10.62 24.40
C THR A 74 45.27 12.10 24.75
N ASP A 75 46.42 12.75 24.59
CA ASP A 75 46.67 14.12 25.08
C ASP A 75 47.45 15.01 24.09
N TYR A 76 47.96 14.48 22.98
CA TYR A 76 48.67 15.27 21.97
C TYR A 76 47.95 15.26 20.63
N VAL A 77 47.87 16.45 20.02
CA VAL A 77 47.43 16.71 18.64
C VAL A 77 48.52 17.56 17.99
N SER A 78 48.97 17.17 16.80
CA SER A 78 50.01 17.92 16.10
C SER A 78 49.48 19.27 15.65
N SER A 79 50.20 20.34 16.00
CA SER A 79 49.83 21.72 15.62
C SER A 79 49.92 21.95 14.11
N GLN A 80 50.68 21.13 13.38
CA GLN A 80 50.84 21.22 11.93
C GLN A 80 49.83 20.36 11.15
N PHE A 81 49.09 19.47 11.82
CA PHE A 81 48.24 18.48 11.15
C PHE A 81 47.22 19.13 10.20
N ALA A 82 46.46 20.12 10.68
CA ALA A 82 45.36 20.69 9.91
C ALA A 82 45.83 21.33 8.58
N GLU A 83 46.96 22.06 8.63
CA GLU A 83 47.55 22.71 7.45
C GLU A 83 48.18 21.67 6.51
N GLN A 84 49.01 20.77 7.01
CA GLN A 84 49.66 19.72 6.21
C GLN A 84 48.64 18.78 5.55
N TYR A 85 47.60 18.37 6.27
CA TYR A 85 46.54 17.49 5.76
C TYR A 85 45.78 18.20 4.62
N THR A 86 45.38 19.46 4.83
CA THR A 86 44.65 20.26 3.84
C THR A 86 45.50 20.57 2.60
N ASP A 87 46.76 20.99 2.79
CA ASP A 87 47.62 21.38 1.69
C ASP A 87 48.08 20.19 0.84
N SER A 88 48.28 19.01 1.45
CA SER A 88 48.53 17.78 0.70
C SER A 88 47.34 17.41 -0.21
N PHE A 89 46.11 17.57 0.28
CA PHE A 89 44.90 17.42 -0.53
C PHE A 89 44.81 18.47 -1.65
N ASN A 90 45.08 19.74 -1.35
CA ASN A 90 45.04 20.81 -2.35
C ASN A 90 46.10 20.64 -3.45
N ALA A 91 47.26 20.06 -3.12
CA ALA A 91 48.32 19.76 -4.08
C ALA A 91 48.07 18.53 -4.96
N GLY A 92 46.94 17.82 -4.78
CA GLY A 92 46.56 16.71 -5.64
C GLY A 92 46.95 15.30 -5.13
N LEU A 93 47.50 15.17 -3.92
CA LEU A 93 47.86 13.88 -3.33
C LEU A 93 46.67 13.18 -2.62
N LEU A 94 46.63 11.85 -2.64
CA LEU A 94 45.88 11.13 -1.61
C LEU A 94 46.47 11.47 -0.24
N HIS A 95 45.65 11.55 0.78
CA HIS A 95 46.10 12.03 2.08
C HIS A 95 45.54 11.16 3.20
N GLY A 96 46.33 10.94 4.22
CA GLY A 96 46.01 10.07 5.34
C GLY A 96 46.53 10.66 6.64
N ALA A 97 45.88 10.29 7.73
CA ALA A 97 46.29 10.67 9.07
C ALA A 97 46.92 9.46 9.76
N TYR A 98 47.91 9.68 10.62
CA TYR A 98 48.45 8.62 11.46
C TYR A 98 48.49 8.99 12.95
N HIS A 99 48.45 7.96 13.78
CA HIS A 99 48.47 8.02 15.24
C HIS A 99 49.70 7.31 15.79
N PHE A 100 50.54 8.01 16.55
CA PHE A 100 51.63 7.37 17.28
C PHE A 100 51.13 6.75 18.58
N ALA A 101 51.25 5.44 18.68
CA ALA A 101 50.72 4.69 19.81
C ALA A 101 51.61 4.76 21.05
N THR A 102 50.95 4.85 22.21
CA THR A 102 51.58 4.64 23.53
C THR A 102 50.78 3.60 24.32
N PRO A 103 50.92 2.30 24.03
CA PRO A 103 50.06 1.26 24.60
C PRO A 103 50.04 1.13 26.13
N ASN A 104 51.03 1.69 26.82
CA ASN A 104 51.12 1.69 28.28
C ASN A 104 50.36 2.83 28.97
N THR A 105 49.82 3.81 28.22
CA THR A 105 49.16 4.98 28.83
C THR A 105 47.64 4.87 28.86
N SER A 106 47.04 4.10 27.95
CA SER A 106 45.58 3.92 27.84
C SER A 106 45.24 2.72 26.95
N SER A 107 43.95 2.35 26.83
CA SER A 107 43.51 1.24 25.96
C SER A 107 43.58 1.59 24.47
N GLY A 108 43.55 0.56 23.62
CA GLY A 108 43.52 0.73 22.16
C GLY A 108 42.30 1.51 21.71
N ALA A 109 41.12 1.22 22.28
CA ALA A 109 39.89 1.96 22.01
C ALA A 109 39.98 3.44 22.42
N ALA A 110 40.66 3.78 23.53
CA ALA A 110 40.79 5.16 23.98
C ALA A 110 41.64 5.99 23.00
N GLN A 111 42.79 5.44 22.58
CA GLN A 111 43.65 6.08 21.59
C GLN A 111 43.02 6.12 20.20
N ALA A 112 42.29 5.08 19.79
CA ALA A 112 41.55 5.07 18.53
C ALA A 112 40.47 6.18 18.50
N ASN A 113 39.70 6.34 19.58
CA ASN A 113 38.71 7.42 19.65
C ASN A 113 39.36 8.80 19.62
N TRP A 114 40.41 9.01 20.42
CA TRP A 114 41.17 10.27 20.40
C TRP A 114 41.70 10.60 19.00
N PHE A 115 42.31 9.62 18.34
CA PHE A 115 42.81 9.77 16.98
C PHE A 115 41.70 10.16 16.00
N LEU A 116 40.60 9.40 15.99
CA LEU A 116 39.51 9.63 15.05
C LEU A 116 38.85 11.00 15.26
N ASP A 117 38.70 11.43 16.51
CA ASP A 117 38.10 12.73 16.86
C ASP A 117 38.99 13.93 16.50
N HIS A 118 40.29 13.70 16.28
CA HIS A 118 41.28 14.75 16.00
C HIS A 118 41.97 14.57 14.64
N GLY A 119 41.24 14.07 13.64
CA GLY A 119 41.68 14.02 12.24
C GLY A 119 41.84 12.62 11.66
N GLY A 120 41.94 11.59 12.50
CA GLY A 120 42.04 10.20 12.07
C GLY A 120 40.83 9.69 11.31
N GLN A 121 39.64 10.27 11.52
CA GLN A 121 38.43 9.92 10.78
C GLN A 121 38.51 10.33 9.30
N GLY A 122 39.33 11.34 9.00
CA GLY A 122 39.53 11.92 7.67
C GLY A 122 38.28 12.56 7.06
N THR A 123 38.32 12.82 5.76
CA THR A 123 37.28 13.56 5.02
C THR A 123 36.62 12.71 3.93
N ALA A 124 35.33 12.91 3.67
CA ALA A 124 34.61 12.18 2.62
C ALA A 124 34.86 12.78 1.21
N ASP A 125 36.13 12.92 0.84
CA ASP A 125 36.58 13.67 -0.35
C ASP A 125 37.06 12.79 -1.52
N GLY A 126 37.03 11.45 -1.34
CA GLY A 126 37.46 10.48 -2.34
C GLY A 126 38.95 10.22 -2.43
N ARG A 127 39.75 10.87 -1.56
CA ARG A 127 41.21 10.82 -1.56
C ARG A 127 41.80 10.57 -0.17
N THR A 128 40.95 10.33 0.84
CA THR A 128 41.34 9.97 2.21
C THR A 128 41.73 8.49 2.34
N MET A 129 43.00 8.22 2.58
CA MET A 129 43.54 6.89 2.88
C MET A 129 43.06 6.34 4.24
N PRO A 130 43.17 5.02 4.51
CA PRO A 130 42.75 4.48 5.80
C PRO A 130 43.49 5.15 6.96
N PRO A 131 42.87 5.27 8.14
CA PRO A 131 43.57 5.69 9.34
C PRO A 131 44.80 4.80 9.58
N LEU A 132 45.95 5.37 9.94
CA LEU A 132 47.19 4.62 10.14
C LEU A 132 47.56 4.56 11.62
N LEU A 133 47.78 3.34 12.13
CA LEU A 133 48.35 3.10 13.45
C LEU A 133 49.87 2.99 13.32
N ASP A 134 50.60 3.94 13.88
CA ASP A 134 52.04 3.86 14.07
C ASP A 134 52.32 3.19 15.42
N ILE A 135 52.83 1.95 15.36
CA ILE A 135 53.15 1.14 16.53
C ILE A 135 54.58 0.59 16.42
N GLU A 136 55.49 1.25 17.14
CA GLU A 136 56.94 1.04 17.03
C GLU A 136 57.66 1.08 18.39
N TYR A 137 58.99 1.19 18.38
CA TYR A 137 59.79 1.17 19.60
C TYR A 137 59.41 2.32 20.53
N ASN A 138 59.17 2.02 21.82
CA ASN A 138 58.84 3.05 22.79
C ASN A 138 60.01 4.05 23.00
N PRO A 139 59.83 5.34 22.70
CA PRO A 139 60.86 6.36 22.94
C PRO A 139 60.95 6.80 24.40
N TYR A 140 59.96 6.44 25.24
CA TYR A 140 59.80 6.93 26.61
C TYR A 140 60.15 5.88 27.68
N GLY A 141 60.63 4.70 27.30
CA GLY A 141 60.93 3.64 28.27
C GLY A 141 61.19 2.28 27.65
N ALA A 142 60.60 1.24 28.24
CA ALA A 142 60.80 -0.15 27.81
C ALA A 142 60.36 -0.35 26.35
N THR A 143 61.17 -1.04 25.55
CA THR A 143 61.00 -1.27 24.11
C THR A 143 59.57 -1.62 23.68
N CYS A 144 58.91 -2.54 24.38
CA CYS A 144 57.53 -2.98 24.12
C CYS A 144 56.52 -2.32 25.07
N TYR A 145 56.79 -1.09 25.51
CA TYR A 145 55.97 -0.32 26.45
C TYR A 145 55.72 -1.02 27.80
N GLY A 146 56.53 -2.02 28.16
CA GLY A 146 56.35 -2.83 29.37
C GLY A 146 55.20 -3.85 29.27
N LEU A 147 54.63 -4.05 28.08
CA LEU A 147 53.57 -5.03 27.84
C LEU A 147 54.15 -6.39 27.44
N SER A 148 53.41 -7.45 27.78
CA SER A 148 53.66 -8.78 27.21
C SER A 148 53.17 -8.85 25.76
N PRO A 149 53.67 -9.80 24.95
CA PRO A 149 53.18 -10.01 23.59
C PRO A 149 51.66 -10.15 23.47
N ALA A 150 51.03 -10.91 24.37
CA ALA A 150 49.59 -11.10 24.38
C ALA A 150 48.82 -9.80 24.71
N ALA A 151 49.33 -9.00 25.66
CA ALA A 151 48.74 -7.70 25.99
C ALA A 151 48.86 -6.71 24.82
N MET A 152 50.01 -6.69 24.13
CA MET A 152 50.22 -5.86 22.95
C MET A 152 49.26 -6.25 21.82
N VAL A 153 49.12 -7.55 21.52
CA VAL A 153 48.15 -8.05 20.52
C VAL A 153 46.73 -7.64 20.89
N SER A 154 46.33 -7.79 22.16
CA SER A 154 45.01 -7.35 22.62
C SER A 154 44.79 -5.85 22.42
N TRP A 155 45.82 -5.03 22.66
CA TRP A 155 45.76 -3.58 22.50
C TRP A 155 45.60 -3.18 21.03
N ILE A 156 46.40 -3.75 20.12
CA ILE A 156 46.33 -3.48 18.68
C ILE A 156 44.97 -3.92 18.12
N TYR A 157 44.43 -5.05 18.60
CA TYR A 157 43.11 -5.52 18.23
C TYR A 157 42.01 -4.55 18.67
N ASP A 158 42.05 -4.08 19.92
CA ASP A 158 41.09 -3.11 20.47
C ASP A 158 41.08 -1.79 19.68
N PHE A 159 42.28 -1.28 19.34
CA PHE A 159 42.43 -0.11 18.47
C PHE A 159 41.82 -0.36 17.08
N SER A 160 42.19 -1.47 16.44
CA SER A 160 41.76 -1.80 15.08
C SER A 160 40.25 -2.00 14.96
N GLN A 161 39.65 -2.70 15.93
CA GLN A 161 38.21 -2.90 15.97
C GLN A 161 37.45 -1.60 16.21
N THR A 162 37.97 -0.71 17.06
CA THR A 162 37.36 0.61 17.29
C THR A 162 37.40 1.46 16.01
N VAL A 163 38.53 1.47 15.29
CA VAL A 163 38.64 2.16 14.00
C VAL A 163 37.69 1.55 12.96
N GLN A 164 37.64 0.22 12.86
CA GLN A 164 36.73 -0.46 11.93
C GLN A 164 35.26 -0.15 12.23
N ALA A 165 34.86 -0.14 13.50
CA ALA A 165 33.50 0.17 13.90
C ALA A 165 33.09 1.61 13.56
N ARG A 166 34.02 2.57 13.69
CA ARG A 166 33.74 3.99 13.43
C ARG A 166 33.86 4.42 11.98
N THR A 167 34.74 3.78 11.20
CA THR A 167 35.07 4.21 9.83
C THR A 167 34.65 3.22 8.75
N GLY A 168 34.30 1.98 9.13
CA GLY A 168 34.09 0.87 8.20
C GLY A 168 35.38 0.28 7.63
N ARG A 169 36.56 0.74 8.07
CA ARG A 169 37.88 0.35 7.52
C ARG A 169 38.78 -0.18 8.62
N GLN A 170 39.57 -1.21 8.31
CA GLN A 170 40.72 -1.53 9.15
C GLN A 170 41.75 -0.40 9.06
N PRO A 171 42.39 0.00 10.18
CA PRO A 171 43.53 0.88 10.07
C PRO A 171 44.67 0.15 9.36
N ALA A 172 45.44 0.89 8.58
CA ALA A 172 46.77 0.43 8.18
C ALA A 172 47.65 0.34 9.44
N ILE A 173 48.59 -0.59 9.47
CA ILE A 173 49.52 -0.76 10.58
C ILE A 173 50.93 -0.47 10.09
N TYR A 174 51.51 0.57 10.66
CA TYR A 174 52.92 0.89 10.53
C TYR A 174 53.74 0.22 11.64
N SER A 175 54.80 -0.48 11.25
CA SER A 175 55.77 -1.07 12.20
C SER A 175 57.04 -1.55 11.48
N THR A 176 57.97 -2.14 12.23
CA THR A 176 59.10 -2.91 11.68
C THR A 176 58.91 -4.40 11.91
N THR A 177 59.53 -5.26 11.08
CA THR A 177 59.47 -6.71 11.29
C THR A 177 60.09 -7.13 12.63
N ASN A 178 61.14 -6.44 13.07
CA ASN A 178 61.82 -6.76 14.32
C ASN A 178 60.95 -6.40 15.53
N TRP A 179 60.41 -5.17 15.57
CA TRP A 179 59.51 -4.75 16.64
C TRP A 179 58.29 -5.66 16.71
N TRP A 180 57.68 -5.99 15.56
CA TRP A 180 56.52 -6.88 15.53
C TRP A 180 56.82 -8.26 16.11
N LYS A 181 57.94 -8.88 15.73
CA LYS A 181 58.36 -10.18 16.28
C LYS A 181 58.56 -10.12 17.78
N LEU A 182 59.26 -9.10 18.25
CA LEU A 182 59.62 -8.93 19.65
C LEU A 182 58.39 -8.64 20.53
N CYS A 183 57.59 -7.65 20.13
CA CYS A 183 56.56 -7.06 20.98
C CYS A 183 55.17 -7.68 20.78
N THR A 184 54.93 -8.45 19.72
CA THR A 184 53.66 -9.17 19.50
C THR A 184 53.80 -10.70 19.48
N GLY A 185 55.03 -11.21 19.60
CA GLY A 185 55.30 -12.64 19.42
C GLY A 185 55.13 -13.09 17.97
N ASN A 186 55.31 -12.17 17.02
CA ASN A 186 55.07 -12.39 15.59
C ASN A 186 53.64 -12.83 15.27
N SER A 187 52.63 -12.16 15.86
CA SER A 187 51.22 -12.52 15.71
C SER A 187 50.74 -12.40 14.25
N ALA A 188 49.97 -13.39 13.80
CA ALA A 188 49.31 -13.42 12.49
C ALA A 188 47.86 -12.90 12.49
N ALA A 189 47.38 -12.41 13.65
CA ALA A 189 45.98 -12.01 13.84
C ALA A 189 45.52 -10.82 12.98
N PHE A 190 46.45 -10.07 12.38
CA PHE A 190 46.21 -8.79 11.72
C PHE A 190 46.37 -8.84 10.19
N ALA A 191 46.32 -10.05 9.60
CA ALA A 191 46.46 -10.25 8.15
C ALA A 191 45.48 -9.44 7.28
N ALA A 192 44.35 -9.00 7.85
CA ALA A 192 43.35 -8.17 7.18
C ALA A 192 43.68 -6.66 7.21
N ASN A 193 44.59 -6.21 8.07
CA ASN A 193 45.03 -4.82 8.12
C ASN A 193 46.04 -4.56 6.98
N PRO A 194 45.97 -3.43 6.26
CA PRO A 194 47.03 -3.04 5.34
C PRO A 194 48.36 -2.88 6.08
N LEU A 195 49.44 -3.47 5.56
CA LEU A 195 50.77 -3.38 6.17
C LEU A 195 51.54 -2.20 5.57
N PHE A 196 51.99 -1.30 6.43
CA PHE A 196 52.96 -0.25 6.12
C PHE A 196 54.28 -0.60 6.81
N ILE A 197 55.16 -1.30 6.10
CA ILE A 197 56.39 -1.81 6.71
C ILE A 197 57.52 -0.79 6.61
N ALA A 198 58.26 -0.57 7.68
CA ALA A 198 59.50 0.18 7.64
C ALA A 198 60.72 -0.75 7.56
N ARG A 199 61.55 -0.50 6.56
CA ARG A 199 62.88 -1.13 6.40
C ARG A 199 63.75 -0.22 5.54
N TYR A 200 64.92 0.15 6.04
CA TYR A 200 65.87 1.01 5.32
C TYR A 200 67.06 0.19 4.83
N PRO A 201 66.96 -0.49 3.67
CA PRO A 201 68.05 -1.33 3.18
C PRO A 201 69.22 -0.48 2.68
N ASN A 202 70.41 -1.09 2.66
CA ASN A 202 71.58 -0.47 2.04
C ASN A 202 71.41 -0.32 0.51
N ASN A 203 70.67 -1.24 -0.11
CA ASN A 203 70.29 -1.17 -1.51
C ASN A 203 68.77 -1.41 -1.63
N ILE A 204 68.07 -0.52 -2.33
CA ILE A 204 66.61 -0.61 -2.51
C ILE A 204 66.21 -1.92 -3.23
N SER A 205 67.09 -2.48 -4.07
CA SER A 205 66.85 -3.79 -4.70
C SER A 205 66.74 -4.96 -3.69
N ASP A 206 67.17 -4.77 -2.44
CA ASP A 206 67.03 -5.77 -1.38
C ASP A 206 65.59 -5.88 -0.85
N GLY A 207 64.71 -4.97 -1.29
CA GLY A 207 63.27 -4.94 -1.01
C GLY A 207 62.91 -4.64 0.45
N ALA A 208 61.64 -4.84 0.79
CA ALA A 208 61.10 -4.65 2.15
C ALA A 208 61.47 -5.78 3.13
N GLY A 209 62.15 -6.83 2.67
CA GLY A 209 62.66 -7.92 3.51
C GLY A 209 61.58 -8.92 3.94
N ALA A 210 61.89 -9.72 4.96
CA ALA A 210 60.91 -10.64 5.52
C ALA A 210 59.79 -9.87 6.23
N LEU A 211 58.54 -10.15 5.89
CA LEU A 211 57.37 -9.51 6.51
C LEU A 211 56.96 -10.23 7.80
N PRO A 212 56.25 -9.55 8.72
CA PRO A 212 55.69 -10.21 9.89
C PRO A 212 54.64 -11.28 9.50
N ALA A 213 54.42 -12.25 10.39
CA ALA A 213 53.48 -13.34 10.10
C ALA A 213 52.06 -12.81 9.82
N GLY A 214 51.34 -13.48 8.92
CA GLY A 214 49.99 -13.08 8.48
C GLY A 214 49.98 -12.25 7.20
N TRP A 215 51.03 -11.48 6.91
CA TRP A 215 51.13 -10.71 5.66
C TRP A 215 51.98 -11.41 4.61
N SER A 216 51.37 -11.69 3.44
CA SER A 216 52.08 -12.21 2.27
C SER A 216 52.72 -11.12 1.41
N SER A 217 52.33 -9.85 1.61
CA SER A 217 52.84 -8.67 0.93
C SER A 217 52.65 -7.43 1.80
N TYR A 218 53.44 -6.39 1.57
CA TYR A 218 53.19 -5.06 2.12
C TYR A 218 52.24 -4.27 1.21
N THR A 219 51.47 -3.35 1.80
CA THR A 219 50.67 -2.35 1.08
C THR A 219 51.51 -1.10 0.83
N LEU A 220 52.21 -0.63 1.85
CA LEU A 220 53.16 0.48 1.77
C LEU A 220 54.51 0.06 2.34
N TRP A 221 55.57 0.67 1.84
CA TRP A 221 56.93 0.48 2.35
C TRP A 221 57.62 1.83 2.54
N GLN A 222 57.98 2.11 3.80
CA GLN A 222 58.86 3.23 4.16
C GLN A 222 60.30 2.76 4.00
N PHE A 223 60.94 3.21 2.91
CA PHE A 223 62.22 2.65 2.46
C PHE A 223 63.42 3.53 2.81
N ALA A 224 63.19 4.79 3.18
CA ALA A 224 64.24 5.70 3.63
C ALA A 224 63.67 6.79 4.54
N SER A 225 64.46 7.27 5.50
CA SER A 225 64.01 8.30 6.44
C SER A 225 64.23 9.75 5.98
N ARG A 226 64.57 9.93 4.69
CA ARG A 226 64.82 11.20 3.97
C ARG A 226 65.11 10.91 2.51
N GLY A 227 64.85 11.86 1.62
CA GLY A 227 65.17 11.70 0.20
C GLY A 227 64.69 12.85 -0.66
N VAL A 228 63.95 12.51 -1.73
CA VAL A 228 63.42 13.45 -2.72
C VAL A 228 62.31 14.32 -2.11
N PHE A 229 61.48 13.74 -1.24
CA PHE A 229 60.43 14.46 -0.52
C PHE A 229 60.91 14.88 0.88
N PRO A 230 60.32 15.92 1.50
CA PRO A 230 60.49 16.20 2.93
C PRO A 230 60.00 15.03 3.78
N GLY A 231 60.64 14.77 4.91
CA GLY A 231 60.28 13.64 5.77
C GLY A 231 60.69 12.30 5.17
N ASP A 232 59.95 11.25 5.54
CA ASP A 232 60.28 9.88 5.17
C ASP A 232 59.78 9.55 3.75
N GLN A 233 60.40 8.56 3.11
CA GLN A 233 60.15 8.21 1.72
C GLN A 233 59.40 6.88 1.64
N ASP A 234 58.27 6.92 0.94
CA ASP A 234 57.35 5.80 0.86
C ASP A 234 57.07 5.38 -0.57
N VAL A 235 56.67 4.12 -0.69
CA VAL A 235 56.10 3.58 -1.91
C VAL A 235 54.85 2.75 -1.60
N PHE A 236 53.79 2.98 -2.38
CA PHE A 236 52.61 2.13 -2.40
C PHE A 236 52.80 0.99 -3.42
N ASN A 237 52.53 -0.23 -2.99
CA ASN A 237 52.67 -1.43 -3.80
C ASN A 237 51.46 -1.64 -4.71
N GLY A 238 51.49 -1.06 -5.90
CA GLY A 238 50.43 -1.21 -6.92
C GLY A 238 50.46 -0.11 -7.97
N SER A 239 49.39 -0.02 -8.76
CA SER A 239 49.18 1.07 -9.71
C SER A 239 48.54 2.30 -9.05
N GLU A 240 48.53 3.44 -9.76
CA GLU A 240 47.85 4.65 -9.29
C GLU A 240 46.33 4.45 -9.12
N ARG A 241 45.72 3.52 -9.87
CA ARG A 241 44.32 3.09 -9.68
C ARG A 241 44.13 2.32 -8.37
N ASP A 242 45.06 1.45 -8.04
CA ASP A 242 45.02 0.68 -6.79
C ASP A 242 45.18 1.63 -5.60
N LEU A 243 46.05 2.63 -5.72
CA LEU A 243 46.20 3.70 -4.72
C LEU A 243 44.91 4.52 -4.58
N GLN A 244 44.28 4.94 -5.69
CA GLN A 244 42.98 5.64 -5.64
C GLN A 244 41.92 4.79 -4.95
N SER A 245 41.88 3.48 -5.23
CA SER A 245 40.97 2.54 -4.56
C SER A 245 41.31 2.38 -3.08
N PHE A 246 42.59 2.42 -2.71
CA PHE A 246 43.05 2.47 -1.32
C PHE A 246 42.63 3.77 -0.63
N GLY A 247 42.40 4.87 -1.34
CA GLY A 247 41.80 6.09 -0.81
C GLY A 247 40.27 6.10 -0.75
N LEU A 248 39.60 5.09 -1.33
CA LEU A 248 38.14 5.04 -1.38
C LEU A 248 37.58 4.16 -0.27
N THR A 249 36.51 4.65 0.35
CA THR A 249 35.78 3.93 1.41
C THR A 249 34.60 3.14 0.87
N SER A 250 34.40 3.14 -0.46
CA SER A 250 33.18 2.65 -1.06
C SER A 250 33.34 2.25 -2.51
N SER A 251 32.58 1.23 -2.91
CA SER A 251 32.35 0.88 -4.32
C SER A 251 31.24 1.73 -4.96
N LEU A 252 30.52 2.52 -4.17
CA LEU A 252 29.49 3.44 -4.63
C LEU A 252 30.09 4.84 -4.71
N VAL A 253 30.17 5.38 -5.93
CA VAL A 253 30.85 6.65 -6.19
C VAL A 253 30.02 7.56 -7.09
N ARG A 254 30.19 8.86 -6.92
CA ARG A 254 29.64 9.91 -7.81
C ARG A 254 30.63 11.04 -7.97
N THR A 255 30.40 11.95 -8.90
CA THR A 255 31.21 13.19 -8.96
C THR A 255 30.53 14.32 -8.20
N VAL A 256 31.31 15.34 -7.83
CA VAL A 256 30.76 16.55 -7.18
C VAL A 256 29.79 17.31 -8.09
N ASN A 257 29.96 17.21 -9.41
CA ASN A 257 29.18 17.94 -10.42
C ASN A 257 28.06 17.08 -11.04
N ASN A 258 27.94 15.80 -10.68
CA ASN A 258 26.93 14.89 -11.22
C ASN A 258 26.35 14.01 -10.10
N ALA A 259 25.04 14.14 -9.88
CA ALA A 259 24.34 13.39 -8.85
C ALA A 259 24.23 11.87 -9.13
N SER A 260 24.54 11.43 -10.35
CA SER A 260 24.48 10.01 -10.75
C SER A 260 25.46 9.19 -9.93
N VAL A 261 24.94 8.21 -9.20
CA VAL A 261 25.73 7.25 -8.43
C VAL A 261 26.07 6.06 -9.33
N TYR A 262 27.30 5.58 -9.23
CA TYR A 262 27.79 4.40 -9.90
C TYR A 262 28.29 3.38 -8.88
N LEU A 263 27.96 2.12 -9.10
CA LEU A 263 28.64 1.00 -8.49
C LEU A 263 29.87 0.66 -9.34
N VAL A 264 31.07 0.74 -8.78
CA VAL A 264 32.32 0.35 -9.42
C VAL A 264 32.70 -1.06 -8.99
N SER A 265 33.05 -1.92 -9.95
CA SER A 265 33.49 -3.28 -9.70
C SER A 265 34.43 -3.77 -10.80
N GLY A 266 35.65 -4.16 -10.41
CA GLY A 266 36.69 -4.56 -11.35
C GLY A 266 36.99 -3.42 -12.35
N ALA A 267 36.85 -3.70 -13.64
CA ALA A 267 37.04 -2.71 -14.71
C ALA A 267 35.74 -2.00 -15.16
N ASN A 268 34.64 -2.19 -14.43
CA ASN A 268 33.30 -1.76 -14.83
C ASN A 268 32.67 -0.78 -13.84
N LYS A 269 31.76 0.07 -14.33
CA LYS A 269 30.86 0.89 -13.53
C LYS A 269 29.40 0.68 -13.97
N TYR A 270 28.49 0.58 -13.00
CA TYR A 270 27.06 0.33 -13.21
C TYR A 270 26.25 1.51 -12.66
N PRO A 271 25.44 2.21 -13.47
CA PRO A 271 24.57 3.27 -12.98
C PRO A 271 23.59 2.77 -11.91
N VAL A 272 23.51 3.42 -10.77
CA VAL A 272 22.51 3.16 -9.71
C VAL A 272 21.36 4.14 -9.88
N THR A 273 20.22 3.65 -10.36
CA THR A 273 19.13 4.50 -10.87
C THR A 273 18.01 4.79 -9.87
N ASN A 274 17.97 4.08 -8.74
CA ASN A 274 16.92 4.22 -7.74
C ASN A 274 17.43 3.88 -6.33
N THR A 275 16.66 4.26 -5.32
CA THR A 275 17.00 4.09 -3.90
C THR A 275 17.00 2.64 -3.44
N SER A 276 16.18 1.77 -4.04
CA SER A 276 16.15 0.34 -3.71
C SER A 276 17.46 -0.36 -4.13
N THR A 277 17.93 -0.09 -5.35
CA THR A 277 19.25 -0.53 -5.81
C THR A 277 20.35 0.04 -4.91
N LEU A 278 20.30 1.33 -4.57
CA LEU A 278 21.28 1.93 -3.66
C LEU A 278 21.31 1.23 -2.29
N SER A 279 20.13 0.94 -1.72
CA SER A 279 20.00 0.21 -0.47
C SER A 279 20.49 -1.24 -0.56
N THR A 280 20.39 -1.87 -1.74
CA THR A 280 20.90 -3.22 -1.97
C THR A 280 22.43 -3.24 -1.86
N PHE A 281 23.11 -2.25 -2.45
CA PHE A 281 24.58 -2.19 -2.51
C PHE A 281 25.23 -1.40 -1.37
N SER A 282 24.48 -0.92 -0.38
CA SER A 282 25.01 -0.09 0.73
C SER A 282 26.05 -0.82 1.60
N VAL A 283 26.04 -2.15 1.62
CA VAL A 283 27.09 -2.97 2.26
C VAL A 283 28.47 -2.79 1.62
N LEU A 284 28.54 -2.23 0.41
CA LEU A 284 29.77 -1.93 -0.29
C LEU A 284 30.33 -0.53 0.03
N GLY A 285 29.73 0.17 1.00
CA GLY A 285 30.15 1.48 1.49
C GLY A 285 29.12 2.59 1.25
N GLN A 286 29.36 3.77 1.81
CA GLN A 286 28.54 4.97 1.57
C GLN A 286 28.87 5.61 0.21
N VAL A 287 27.99 6.44 -0.37
CA VAL A 287 28.31 7.10 -1.64
C VAL A 287 29.49 8.06 -1.47
N GLY A 288 30.64 7.72 -2.07
CA GLY A 288 31.84 8.55 -2.09
C GLY A 288 31.85 9.54 -3.25
N TYR A 289 32.63 10.62 -3.13
CA TYR A 289 32.87 11.56 -4.23
C TYR A 289 34.18 11.25 -4.92
N VAL A 290 34.22 11.29 -6.24
CA VAL A 290 35.41 11.07 -7.06
C VAL A 290 35.50 12.08 -8.20
N PRO A 291 36.71 12.41 -8.69
CA PRO A 291 36.87 13.16 -9.93
C PRO A 291 36.27 12.40 -11.13
N GLN A 292 35.85 13.12 -12.18
CA GLN A 292 35.35 12.50 -13.41
C GLN A 292 36.39 11.57 -14.05
N SER A 293 37.67 11.96 -14.01
CA SER A 293 38.79 11.16 -14.51
C SER A 293 38.95 9.80 -13.82
N TYR A 294 38.47 9.64 -12.57
CA TYR A 294 38.39 8.34 -11.92
C TYR A 294 37.32 7.46 -12.58
N LEU A 295 36.10 7.99 -12.76
CA LEU A 295 35.01 7.24 -13.38
C LEU A 295 35.31 6.86 -14.83
N ASP A 296 36.05 7.69 -15.56
CA ASP A 296 36.41 7.46 -16.96
C ASP A 296 37.34 6.25 -17.15
N GLN A 297 37.97 5.76 -16.07
CA GLN A 297 38.78 4.54 -16.11
C GLN A 297 37.96 3.25 -16.17
N PHE A 298 36.64 3.33 -15.99
CA PHE A 298 35.75 2.17 -15.92
C PHE A 298 34.77 2.15 -17.10
N ALA A 299 34.59 0.97 -17.69
CA ALA A 299 33.60 0.77 -18.73
C ALA A 299 32.18 0.89 -18.15
N THR A 300 31.38 1.80 -18.71
CA THR A 300 29.96 1.93 -18.32
C THR A 300 29.19 0.71 -18.81
N GLN A 301 28.56 0.02 -17.89
CA GLN A 301 27.68 -1.11 -18.15
C GLN A 301 26.20 -0.70 -18.02
N HIS A 302 25.31 -1.68 -18.16
CA HIS A 302 23.89 -1.52 -17.85
C HIS A 302 23.65 -1.08 -16.39
N ALA A 303 22.45 -0.57 -16.10
CA ALA A 303 22.08 -0.14 -14.76
C ALA A 303 22.17 -1.30 -13.75
N ALA A 304 22.60 -0.99 -12.53
CA ALA A 304 22.71 -1.97 -11.46
C ALA A 304 21.32 -2.50 -11.06
N GLY A 305 21.18 -3.81 -11.05
CA GLY A 305 20.00 -4.53 -10.61
C GLY A 305 20.28 -5.45 -9.41
N PRO A 306 19.24 -6.04 -8.81
CA PRO A 306 19.39 -6.92 -7.66
C PRO A 306 19.97 -8.29 -8.02
N ILE A 307 19.93 -8.71 -9.29
CA ILE A 307 20.55 -9.97 -9.71
C ILE A 307 22.02 -9.71 -10.03
N ILE A 308 22.90 -10.30 -9.23
CA ILE A 308 24.35 -10.09 -9.27
C ILE A 308 25.06 -11.40 -9.64
N ARG A 309 26.25 -11.28 -10.21
CA ARG A 309 27.12 -12.43 -10.52
C ARG A 309 28.44 -12.31 -9.77
N GLY A 310 28.78 -13.35 -9.02
CA GLY A 310 30.06 -13.47 -8.33
C GLY A 310 31.21 -13.75 -9.31
N GLN A 311 32.44 -13.52 -8.86
CA GLN A 311 33.64 -13.81 -9.66
C GLN A 311 33.81 -15.30 -9.97
N ASP A 312 33.27 -16.18 -9.12
CA ASP A 312 33.20 -17.63 -9.29
C ASP A 312 32.16 -18.07 -10.34
N GLY A 313 31.34 -17.13 -10.83
CA GLY A 313 30.29 -17.35 -11.81
C GLY A 313 28.93 -17.71 -11.25
N SER A 314 28.81 -17.84 -9.92
CA SER A 314 27.54 -18.05 -9.23
C SER A 314 26.64 -16.81 -9.38
N ILE A 315 25.34 -17.03 -9.58
CA ILE A 315 24.34 -15.96 -9.70
C ILE A 315 23.54 -15.88 -8.42
N TYR A 316 23.34 -14.66 -7.92
CA TYR A 316 22.63 -14.39 -6.68
C TYR A 316 21.57 -13.33 -6.86
N PHE A 317 20.51 -13.42 -6.07
CA PHE A 317 19.60 -12.32 -5.81
C PHE A 317 20.11 -11.57 -4.57
N ALA A 318 20.43 -10.29 -4.73
CA ALA A 318 20.90 -9.42 -3.66
C ALA A 318 19.78 -8.51 -3.17
N ASP A 319 19.62 -8.40 -1.85
CA ASP A 319 18.67 -7.51 -1.21
C ASP A 319 19.17 -7.17 0.19
N SER A 320 19.11 -5.89 0.58
CA SER A 320 19.46 -5.42 1.94
C SER A 320 20.70 -6.07 2.58
N GLY A 321 21.78 -6.24 1.82
CA GLY A 321 23.04 -6.79 2.33
C GLY A 321 23.15 -8.31 2.42
N ILE A 322 22.12 -9.05 2.01
CA ILE A 322 22.17 -10.51 1.83
C ILE A 322 22.23 -10.89 0.35
N ARG A 323 22.83 -12.04 0.04
CA ARG A 323 22.80 -12.67 -1.28
C ARG A 323 22.16 -14.06 -1.19
N LEU A 324 21.17 -14.32 -2.03
CA LEU A 324 20.47 -15.60 -2.11
C LEU A 324 20.91 -16.32 -3.39
N PRO A 325 21.46 -17.54 -3.34
CA PRO A 325 21.90 -18.25 -4.53
C PRO A 325 20.70 -18.72 -5.36
N PHE A 326 20.79 -18.58 -6.68
CA PHE A 326 19.85 -19.23 -7.59
C PHE A 326 20.23 -20.70 -7.78
N ALA A 327 19.28 -21.62 -7.52
CA ALA A 327 19.52 -23.05 -7.64
C ALA A 327 19.44 -23.57 -9.09
N SER A 328 18.83 -22.81 -9.99
CA SER A 328 18.71 -23.19 -11.39
C SER A 328 18.56 -21.98 -12.29
N CYS A 329 18.83 -22.18 -13.58
CA CYS A 329 18.70 -21.14 -14.59
C CYS A 329 17.24 -20.74 -14.87
N GLY A 330 16.30 -21.68 -14.72
CA GLY A 330 14.87 -21.39 -14.83
C GLY A 330 14.44 -20.34 -13.81
N LEU A 331 14.88 -20.48 -12.55
CA LEU A 331 14.60 -19.49 -11.51
C LEU A 331 15.24 -18.13 -11.82
N VAL A 332 16.43 -18.12 -12.40
CA VAL A 332 17.06 -16.86 -12.85
C VAL A 332 16.15 -16.15 -13.87
N SER A 333 15.63 -16.89 -14.85
CA SER A 333 14.72 -16.34 -15.87
C SER A 333 13.36 -15.94 -15.28
N ASP A 334 12.82 -16.69 -14.32
CA ASP A 334 11.59 -16.34 -13.62
C ASP A 334 11.69 -14.98 -12.91
N TYR A 335 12.87 -14.67 -12.37
CA TYR A 335 13.19 -13.37 -11.77
C TYR A 335 13.64 -12.31 -12.77
N GLY A 336 13.51 -12.54 -14.08
CA GLY A 336 13.84 -11.58 -15.12
C GLY A 336 15.33 -11.48 -15.46
N GLY A 337 16.16 -12.41 -14.95
CA GLY A 337 17.56 -12.56 -15.35
C GLY A 337 17.75 -13.39 -16.62
N SER A 338 19.01 -13.64 -16.99
CA SER A 338 19.41 -14.41 -18.16
C SER A 338 20.29 -15.60 -17.81
N CYS A 339 20.17 -16.70 -18.55
CA CYS A 339 21.12 -17.80 -18.42
C CYS A 339 22.52 -17.49 -18.98
N ASP A 340 22.67 -16.37 -19.68
CA ASP A 340 23.95 -15.89 -20.20
C ASP A 340 24.83 -15.33 -19.07
N PRO A 341 26.13 -15.67 -19.00
CA PRO A 341 27.03 -15.10 -17.99
C PRO A 341 27.27 -13.59 -18.15
N SER A 342 26.86 -12.98 -19.27
CA SER A 342 26.91 -11.55 -19.53
C SER A 342 25.61 -10.82 -19.12
N GLY A 343 25.68 -9.49 -19.02
CA GLY A 343 24.49 -8.68 -18.68
C GLY A 343 24.14 -8.65 -17.19
N TYR A 344 25.04 -9.14 -16.33
CA TYR A 344 24.93 -9.03 -14.88
C TYR A 344 25.81 -7.94 -14.28
N VAL A 345 25.41 -7.46 -13.10
CA VAL A 345 26.33 -6.75 -12.23
C VAL A 345 27.39 -7.73 -11.76
N GLN A 346 28.54 -7.70 -12.41
CA GLN A 346 29.68 -8.56 -12.09
C GLN A 346 30.43 -7.96 -10.90
N LEU A 347 30.43 -8.67 -9.77
CA LEU A 347 31.15 -8.28 -8.55
C LEU A 347 32.50 -8.99 -8.44
N THR A 348 33.48 -8.31 -7.83
CA THR A 348 34.74 -8.94 -7.38
C THR A 348 34.49 -9.94 -6.25
N ALA A 349 35.45 -10.82 -5.96
CA ALA A 349 35.35 -11.75 -4.83
C ALA A 349 35.11 -11.02 -3.49
N THR A 350 35.84 -9.93 -3.22
CA THR A 350 35.69 -9.13 -1.99
C THR A 350 34.32 -8.48 -1.90
N GLN A 351 33.83 -7.87 -2.98
CA GLN A 351 32.50 -7.23 -2.99
C GLN A 351 31.39 -8.26 -2.85
N THR A 352 31.52 -9.42 -3.50
CA THR A 352 30.55 -10.52 -3.33
C THR A 352 30.53 -10.95 -1.87
N ALA A 353 31.71 -11.18 -1.26
CA ALA A 353 31.88 -11.58 0.14
C ALA A 353 31.31 -10.60 1.18
N ALA A 354 31.17 -9.31 0.83
CA ALA A 354 30.54 -8.31 1.70
C ALA A 354 29.03 -8.57 1.93
N PHE A 355 28.36 -9.31 1.03
CA PHE A 355 26.97 -9.74 1.23
C PHE A 355 26.92 -11.04 2.04
N ALA A 356 26.12 -11.05 3.11
CA ALA A 356 25.88 -12.26 3.89
C ALA A 356 25.12 -13.31 3.06
N LEU A 357 25.53 -14.58 3.16
CA LEU A 357 24.90 -15.67 2.40
C LEU A 357 23.55 -16.06 3.01
N GLY A 358 22.48 -15.97 2.22
CA GLY A 358 21.13 -16.40 2.57
C GLY A 358 20.73 -17.75 1.97
N PRO A 359 19.49 -18.22 2.23
CA PRO A 359 18.95 -19.42 1.61
C PRO A 359 18.77 -19.25 0.10
N ALA A 360 18.65 -20.37 -0.63
CA ALA A 360 18.41 -20.34 -2.07
C ALA A 360 17.10 -19.62 -2.43
N VAL A 361 17.10 -18.98 -3.60
CA VAL A 361 15.92 -18.32 -4.16
C VAL A 361 14.83 -19.34 -4.44
N THR A 362 13.58 -18.99 -4.12
CA THR A 362 12.38 -19.77 -4.39
C THR A 362 11.43 -19.00 -5.30
N PRO A 363 10.44 -19.63 -5.94
CA PRO A 363 9.41 -18.92 -6.70
C PRO A 363 8.45 -18.08 -5.83
N LEU A 364 8.45 -18.26 -4.50
CA LEU A 364 7.54 -17.58 -3.58
C LEU A 364 8.29 -16.55 -2.74
N MET A 365 7.76 -15.35 -2.65
CA MET A 365 8.39 -14.23 -1.98
C MET A 365 7.41 -13.46 -1.12
N THR A 366 7.81 -13.10 0.09
CA THR A 366 7.05 -12.21 0.96
C THR A 366 7.93 -11.06 1.42
N SER A 367 7.35 -9.88 1.62
CA SER A 367 7.96 -8.88 2.48
C SER A 367 7.37 -8.99 3.89
N ALA A 368 8.14 -8.63 4.92
CA ALA A 368 7.67 -8.69 6.30
C ALA A 368 6.40 -7.81 6.46
N GLY A 369 5.24 -8.44 6.65
CA GLY A 369 3.93 -7.77 6.73
C GLY A 369 3.31 -7.35 5.40
N GLY A 370 3.94 -7.68 4.26
CA GLY A 370 3.41 -7.42 2.92
C GLY A 370 2.78 -8.64 2.24
N PRO A 371 2.31 -8.49 1.00
CA PRO A 371 1.67 -9.58 0.27
C PRO A 371 2.66 -10.66 -0.16
N LEU A 372 2.13 -11.87 -0.34
CA LEU A 372 2.85 -13.00 -0.93
C LEU A 372 2.83 -12.86 -2.46
N PHE A 373 3.97 -13.04 -3.10
CA PHE A 373 4.11 -13.06 -4.55
C PHE A 373 4.62 -14.42 -5.03
N TYR A 374 4.05 -14.89 -6.13
CA TYR A 374 4.63 -15.92 -6.99
C TYR A 374 5.38 -15.25 -8.14
N VAL A 375 6.66 -15.56 -8.31
CA VAL A 375 7.54 -14.96 -9.31
C VAL A 375 7.77 -15.96 -10.43
N THR A 376 7.36 -15.58 -11.65
CA THR A 376 7.59 -16.37 -12.86
C THR A 376 7.59 -15.49 -14.11
N GLY A 377 8.33 -15.89 -15.14
CA GLY A 377 8.34 -15.22 -16.44
C GLY A 377 8.71 -13.73 -16.37
N GLY A 378 9.57 -13.33 -15.43
CA GLY A 378 9.98 -11.93 -15.22
C GLY A 378 8.88 -11.03 -14.63
N LYS A 379 7.86 -11.62 -14.01
CA LYS A 379 6.76 -10.90 -13.37
C LYS A 379 6.51 -11.39 -11.94
N LYS A 380 5.94 -10.52 -11.12
CA LYS A 380 5.41 -10.88 -9.80
C LYS A 380 3.89 -10.99 -9.86
N HIS A 381 3.37 -12.11 -9.36
CA HIS A 381 1.96 -12.44 -9.33
C HIS A 381 1.52 -12.44 -7.87
N GLU A 382 0.73 -11.44 -7.47
CA GLU A 382 0.25 -11.35 -6.10
C GLU A 382 -0.68 -12.53 -5.80
N VAL A 383 -0.54 -13.13 -4.62
CA VAL A 383 -1.35 -14.25 -4.17
C VAL A 383 -2.38 -13.74 -3.17
N LEU A 384 -3.67 -13.90 -3.49
CA LEU A 384 -4.76 -13.34 -2.67
C LEU A 384 -4.84 -13.95 -1.27
N ASP A 385 -4.85 -15.28 -1.20
CA ASP A 385 -4.97 -16.04 0.05
C ASP A 385 -4.33 -17.43 -0.10
N LYS A 386 -4.18 -18.15 1.03
CA LYS A 386 -3.60 -19.51 1.04
C LYS A 386 -4.40 -20.52 0.21
N VAL A 387 -5.71 -20.31 0.07
CA VAL A 387 -6.59 -21.21 -0.69
C VAL A 387 -6.34 -21.04 -2.19
N SER A 388 -6.16 -19.80 -2.64
CA SER A 388 -5.80 -19.45 -4.02
C SER A 388 -4.45 -20.06 -4.39
N LEU A 389 -3.47 -20.00 -3.48
CA LEU A 389 -2.18 -20.65 -3.65
C LEU A 389 -2.31 -22.17 -3.82
N ALA A 390 -3.07 -22.82 -2.94
CA ALA A 390 -3.29 -24.27 -2.97
C ALA A 390 -4.04 -24.73 -4.23
N GLN A 391 -5.07 -23.98 -4.65
CA GLN A 391 -5.82 -24.27 -5.88
C GLN A 391 -4.98 -24.11 -7.15
N ALA A 392 -3.99 -23.22 -7.13
CA ALA A 392 -3.01 -23.07 -8.20
C ALA A 392 -1.93 -24.18 -8.19
N GLY A 393 -1.95 -25.09 -7.22
CA GLY A 393 -0.94 -26.16 -7.08
C GLY A 393 0.44 -25.64 -6.68
N LEU A 394 0.53 -24.41 -6.18
CA LEU A 394 1.79 -23.80 -5.78
C LEU A 394 2.12 -24.19 -4.33
N THR A 395 3.25 -24.89 -4.14
CA THR A 395 3.70 -25.35 -2.81
C THR A 395 5.15 -24.95 -2.57
N GLY A 396 5.48 -24.54 -1.34
CA GLY A 396 6.85 -24.23 -0.94
C GLY A 396 6.94 -23.16 0.14
N SER A 397 8.13 -22.98 0.68
CA SER A 397 8.44 -21.87 1.59
C SER A 397 8.76 -20.62 0.77
N ALA A 398 8.29 -19.47 1.24
CA ALA A 398 8.65 -18.19 0.65
C ALA A 398 9.96 -17.66 1.25
N ASN A 399 10.83 -17.03 0.45
CA ASN A 399 11.88 -16.19 1.02
C ASN A 399 11.27 -14.88 1.53
N SER A 400 11.81 -14.35 2.63
CA SER A 400 11.41 -13.04 3.18
C SER A 400 12.43 -11.99 2.76
N LEU A 401 11.98 -10.96 2.03
CA LEU A 401 12.82 -9.89 1.50
C LEU A 401 12.35 -8.50 1.99
N SER A 402 13.10 -7.46 1.64
CA SER A 402 12.70 -6.07 1.81
C SER A 402 11.46 -5.74 0.98
N ALA A 403 10.65 -4.77 1.43
CA ALA A 403 9.42 -4.37 0.75
C ALA A 403 9.62 -3.89 -0.71
N THR A 404 10.85 -3.50 -1.06
CA THR A 404 11.19 -2.97 -2.40
C THR A 404 11.94 -3.97 -3.27
N ALA A 405 12.30 -5.14 -2.75
CA ALA A 405 13.15 -6.11 -3.44
C ALA A 405 12.58 -6.54 -4.80
N LEU A 406 11.26 -6.64 -4.93
CA LEU A 406 10.57 -7.01 -6.17
C LEU A 406 10.05 -5.80 -6.97
N SER A 407 10.46 -4.57 -6.63
CA SER A 407 9.99 -3.36 -7.31
C SER A 407 10.40 -3.31 -8.78
N PHE A 408 11.51 -3.97 -9.14
CA PHE A 408 12.01 -4.08 -10.51
C PHE A 408 11.16 -5.01 -11.40
N LEU A 409 10.33 -5.88 -10.81
CA LEU A 409 9.43 -6.78 -11.55
C LEU A 409 8.06 -6.13 -11.76
N ALA A 410 7.57 -6.21 -12.99
CA ALA A 410 6.21 -5.81 -13.33
C ALA A 410 5.18 -6.79 -12.72
N PHE A 411 3.96 -6.30 -12.49
CA PHE A 411 2.86 -7.15 -12.07
C PHE A 411 2.40 -8.07 -13.21
N GLY A 412 2.12 -9.32 -12.88
CA GLY A 412 1.37 -10.26 -13.71
C GLY A 412 -0.02 -10.52 -13.13
N ALA A 413 -0.85 -11.28 -13.85
CA ALA A 413 -2.18 -11.67 -13.37
C ALA A 413 -2.08 -12.37 -12.00
N PRO A 414 -2.81 -11.92 -10.98
CA PRO A 414 -2.66 -12.47 -9.64
C PRO A 414 -3.15 -13.91 -9.53
N VAL A 415 -2.60 -14.63 -8.55
CA VAL A 415 -3.04 -15.97 -8.18
C VAL A 415 -4.24 -15.82 -7.25
N VAL A 416 -5.44 -15.95 -7.83
CA VAL A 416 -6.71 -15.76 -7.13
C VAL A 416 -7.64 -16.92 -7.40
N ARG A 417 -8.43 -17.29 -6.40
CA ARG A 417 -9.59 -18.17 -6.59
C ARG A 417 -10.81 -17.37 -7.04
N ASP A 418 -11.70 -18.07 -7.74
CA ASP A 418 -12.92 -17.49 -8.25
C ASP A 418 -14.03 -17.41 -7.18
N ASN A 419 -15.06 -16.61 -7.43
CA ASN A 419 -16.25 -16.46 -6.59
C ASN A 419 -15.94 -15.94 -5.17
N VAL A 420 -15.12 -14.88 -5.08
CA VAL A 420 -14.76 -14.24 -3.80
C VAL A 420 -14.76 -12.72 -3.90
N TYR A 421 -14.82 -12.07 -2.75
CA TYR A 421 -14.59 -10.64 -2.62
C TYR A 421 -13.17 -10.38 -2.06
N ALA A 422 -12.45 -9.46 -2.69
CA ALA A 422 -11.13 -9.02 -2.25
C ALA A 422 -11.13 -7.50 -2.10
N MET A 423 -10.55 -6.98 -1.02
CA MET A 423 -10.32 -5.55 -0.88
C MET A 423 -9.24 -5.07 -1.85
N THR A 424 -9.34 -3.83 -2.30
CA THR A 424 -8.25 -3.19 -3.03
C THR A 424 -7.45 -2.33 -2.04
N ALA A 425 -6.13 -2.53 -1.96
CA ALA A 425 -5.28 -1.81 -1.03
C ALA A 425 -5.39 -0.28 -1.25
N GLY A 426 -5.59 0.47 -0.17
CA GLY A 426 -5.78 1.93 -0.21
C GLY A 426 -7.19 2.37 -0.62
N SER A 427 -8.15 1.46 -0.81
CA SER A 427 -9.55 1.76 -1.12
C SER A 427 -10.48 1.33 0.02
N SER A 428 -11.63 2.01 0.16
CA SER A 428 -12.75 1.60 1.02
C SER A 428 -13.62 0.51 0.38
N THR A 429 -13.35 0.18 -0.89
CA THR A 429 -14.06 -0.81 -1.69
C THR A 429 -13.07 -1.83 -2.26
N GLY A 430 -13.59 -2.86 -2.90
CA GLY A 430 -12.82 -3.95 -3.48
C GLY A 430 -13.38 -4.40 -4.82
N VAL A 431 -13.08 -5.65 -5.15
CA VAL A 431 -13.55 -6.30 -6.37
C VAL A 431 -14.16 -7.66 -6.05
N LEU A 432 -15.21 -8.02 -6.78
CA LEU A 432 -15.70 -9.39 -6.87
C LEU A 432 -14.91 -10.10 -7.97
N LEU A 433 -14.28 -11.22 -7.63
CA LEU A 433 -13.54 -12.06 -8.56
C LEU A 433 -14.49 -13.14 -9.06
N ILE A 434 -14.91 -13.04 -10.33
CA ILE A 434 -15.92 -13.91 -10.95
C ILE A 434 -15.48 -14.23 -12.38
N GLY A 435 -15.39 -15.52 -12.74
CA GLY A 435 -15.01 -15.98 -14.07
C GLY A 435 -13.64 -15.45 -14.53
N GLY A 436 -12.70 -15.26 -13.60
CA GLY A 436 -11.38 -14.67 -13.90
C GLY A 436 -11.39 -13.16 -14.20
N SER A 437 -12.52 -12.48 -13.98
CA SER A 437 -12.66 -11.03 -14.10
C SER A 437 -12.75 -10.37 -12.72
N ALA A 438 -12.33 -9.10 -12.64
CA ALA A 438 -12.47 -8.26 -11.47
C ALA A 438 -13.64 -7.28 -11.66
N SER A 439 -14.78 -7.58 -11.03
CA SER A 439 -15.96 -6.73 -11.02
C SER A 439 -15.86 -5.68 -9.91
N PRO A 440 -15.73 -4.38 -10.22
CA PRO A 440 -15.65 -3.34 -9.20
C PRO A 440 -16.99 -3.20 -8.46
N ILE A 441 -16.93 -2.83 -7.19
CA ILE A 441 -18.12 -2.68 -6.35
C ILE A 441 -18.57 -1.22 -6.28
N ASP A 442 -19.87 -0.98 -6.48
CA ASP A 442 -20.47 0.32 -6.23
C ASP A 442 -20.37 0.67 -4.72
N PRO A 443 -19.88 1.87 -4.34
CA PRO A 443 -19.71 2.23 -2.94
C PRO A 443 -20.98 2.13 -2.09
N SER A 444 -22.16 2.38 -2.68
CA SER A 444 -23.44 2.27 -1.97
C SER A 444 -23.84 0.82 -1.68
N ALA A 445 -23.36 -0.13 -2.49
CA ALA A 445 -23.54 -1.56 -2.24
C ALA A 445 -22.52 -2.09 -1.20
N ALA A 446 -21.28 -1.59 -1.24
CA ALA A 446 -20.22 -1.98 -0.31
C ALA A 446 -20.56 -1.65 1.16
N SER A 447 -21.09 -0.45 1.40
CA SER A 447 -21.36 0.05 2.76
C SER A 447 -22.58 -0.59 3.43
N LEU A 448 -23.56 -1.06 2.65
CA LEU A 448 -24.87 -1.45 3.19
C LEU A 448 -24.86 -2.78 3.96
N VAL A 449 -24.04 -3.74 3.56
CA VAL A 449 -23.95 -5.07 4.22
C VAL A 449 -22.55 -5.43 4.69
N GLY A 450 -21.65 -4.44 4.73
CA GLY A 450 -20.28 -4.66 5.14
C GLY A 450 -19.57 -5.68 4.25
N LEU A 451 -19.73 -5.60 2.91
CA LEU A 451 -18.93 -6.43 1.99
C LEU A 451 -17.43 -6.44 2.31
N PRO A 452 -16.81 -5.32 2.77
CA PRO A 452 -15.46 -5.32 3.34
C PRO A 452 -15.16 -6.43 4.36
N GLN A 453 -16.13 -6.80 5.21
CA GLN A 453 -15.99 -7.85 6.22
C GLN A 453 -16.01 -9.27 5.63
N LEU A 454 -16.52 -9.44 4.40
CA LEU A 454 -16.46 -10.70 3.67
C LEU A 454 -15.21 -10.84 2.82
N ALA A 455 -14.30 -9.86 2.85
CA ALA A 455 -13.07 -9.92 2.08
C ALA A 455 -12.18 -11.06 2.57
N VAL A 456 -11.73 -11.88 1.63
CA VAL A 456 -10.85 -13.02 1.93
C VAL A 456 -9.37 -12.63 1.95
N GLY A 457 -9.08 -11.41 1.49
CA GLY A 457 -7.75 -10.82 1.40
C GLY A 457 -7.79 -9.44 0.74
N THR A 458 -6.60 -8.88 0.51
CA THR A 458 -6.40 -7.58 -0.10
C THR A 458 -5.45 -7.73 -1.28
N LEU A 459 -5.76 -7.11 -2.41
CA LEU A 459 -4.91 -7.03 -3.58
C LEU A 459 -4.46 -5.60 -3.83
N GLN A 460 -3.26 -5.44 -4.38
CA GLN A 460 -2.76 -4.14 -4.81
C GLN A 460 -3.48 -3.66 -6.09
N PRO A 461 -3.70 -2.35 -6.27
CA PRO A 461 -4.35 -1.82 -7.48
C PRO A 461 -3.67 -2.27 -8.78
N ALA A 462 -2.33 -2.32 -8.81
CA ALA A 462 -1.55 -2.76 -9.96
C ALA A 462 -1.75 -4.25 -10.30
N SER A 463 -2.09 -5.06 -9.29
CA SER A 463 -2.40 -6.48 -9.42
C SER A 463 -3.83 -6.70 -9.95
N VAL A 464 -4.80 -5.98 -9.40
CA VAL A 464 -6.19 -5.96 -9.91
C VAL A 464 -6.23 -5.51 -11.37
N ALA A 465 -5.40 -4.54 -11.76
CA ALA A 465 -5.32 -4.05 -13.13
C ALA A 465 -4.81 -5.09 -14.16
N GLN A 466 -4.23 -6.22 -13.69
CA GLN A 466 -3.85 -7.33 -14.58
C GLN A 466 -5.00 -8.31 -14.85
N LEU A 467 -6.14 -8.16 -14.17
CA LEU A 467 -7.34 -8.98 -14.41
C LEU A 467 -8.24 -8.34 -15.47
N THR A 468 -9.05 -9.16 -16.13
CA THR A 468 -10.07 -8.67 -17.06
C THR A 468 -11.10 -7.85 -16.29
N ALA A 469 -11.46 -6.66 -16.81
CA ALA A 469 -12.46 -5.82 -16.15
C ALA A 469 -13.85 -6.46 -16.23
N GLY A 470 -14.46 -6.71 -15.07
CA GLY A 470 -15.81 -7.24 -14.96
C GLY A 470 -16.88 -6.16 -14.91
N THR A 471 -18.15 -6.56 -15.02
CA THR A 471 -19.29 -5.67 -14.84
C THR A 471 -19.34 -5.13 -13.41
N ARG A 472 -19.58 -3.82 -13.25
CA ARG A 472 -19.71 -3.22 -11.91
C ARG A 472 -20.90 -3.82 -11.16
N PHE A 473 -20.67 -4.24 -9.93
CA PHE A 473 -21.72 -4.75 -9.05
C PHE A 473 -22.46 -3.61 -8.35
N THR A 474 -23.77 -3.51 -8.59
CA THR A 474 -24.65 -2.48 -8.01
C THR A 474 -25.49 -2.98 -6.83
N GLY A 475 -25.16 -4.17 -6.30
CA GLY A 475 -25.93 -4.78 -5.21
C GLY A 475 -27.01 -5.77 -5.65
N ALA A 476 -27.08 -6.10 -6.94
CA ALA A 476 -27.98 -7.12 -7.48
C ALA A 476 -27.20 -8.37 -7.91
N PHE A 477 -27.58 -9.52 -7.37
CA PHE A 477 -27.09 -10.82 -7.78
C PHE A 477 -28.08 -11.52 -8.72
N ARG A 478 -27.55 -12.23 -9.71
CA ARG A 478 -28.31 -13.16 -10.54
C ARG A 478 -27.95 -14.58 -10.18
N SER A 479 -28.97 -15.39 -9.90
CA SER A 479 -28.81 -16.83 -9.70
C SER A 479 -28.41 -17.50 -11.01
N ALA A 480 -27.38 -18.33 -10.98
CA ALA A 480 -26.97 -19.12 -12.15
C ALA A 480 -27.95 -20.26 -12.48
N ALA A 481 -28.75 -20.71 -11.50
CA ALA A 481 -29.64 -21.86 -11.65
C ALA A 481 -30.95 -21.51 -12.36
N ASP A 482 -31.55 -20.38 -12.02
CA ASP A 482 -32.90 -19.99 -12.46
C ASP A 482 -33.00 -18.54 -12.94
N SER A 483 -31.87 -17.82 -13.04
CA SER A 483 -31.81 -16.40 -13.42
C SER A 483 -32.59 -15.44 -12.52
N SER A 484 -33.07 -15.89 -11.35
CA SER A 484 -33.73 -15.02 -10.39
C SER A 484 -32.77 -13.93 -9.90
N VAL A 485 -33.33 -12.74 -9.63
CA VAL A 485 -32.56 -11.60 -9.11
C VAL A 485 -32.80 -11.46 -7.62
N THR A 486 -31.71 -11.28 -6.90
CA THR A 486 -31.71 -11.00 -5.47
C THR A 486 -30.92 -9.74 -5.21
N VAL A 487 -31.49 -8.81 -4.46
CA VAL A 487 -30.80 -7.56 -4.09
C VAL A 487 -30.29 -7.63 -2.66
N ILE A 488 -29.15 -6.98 -2.45
CA ILE A 488 -28.60 -6.75 -1.13
C ILE A 488 -29.49 -5.77 -0.36
N SER A 489 -29.73 -6.07 0.91
CA SER A 489 -30.46 -5.23 1.86
C SER A 489 -29.71 -5.19 3.19
N SER A 490 -29.92 -4.15 4.02
CA SER A 490 -29.21 -4.00 5.32
C SER A 490 -29.35 -5.20 6.28
N ASN A 491 -30.38 -6.03 6.09
CA ASN A 491 -30.68 -7.20 6.92
C ASN A 491 -30.62 -8.53 6.17
N GLY A 492 -29.90 -8.59 5.04
CA GLY A 492 -29.67 -9.82 4.28
C GLY A 492 -30.02 -9.68 2.81
N LEU A 493 -30.28 -10.81 2.17
CA LEU A 493 -30.63 -10.86 0.75
C LEU A 493 -32.15 -10.82 0.58
N ARG A 494 -32.64 -10.08 -0.42
CA ARG A 494 -34.07 -9.99 -0.75
C ARG A 494 -34.31 -10.39 -2.20
N PRO A 495 -35.10 -11.45 -2.46
CA PRO A 495 -35.52 -11.77 -3.83
C PRO A 495 -36.30 -10.59 -4.41
N TRP A 496 -36.00 -10.22 -5.65
CA TRP A 496 -36.77 -9.22 -6.38
C TRP A 496 -37.76 -9.92 -7.30
N ALA A 497 -39.05 -9.69 -7.09
CA ALA A 497 -40.10 -10.32 -7.89
C ALA A 497 -39.97 -9.95 -9.37
N ALA A 498 -40.16 -10.92 -10.27
CA ALA A 498 -39.99 -10.73 -11.70
C ALA A 498 -40.96 -9.67 -12.26
N GLY A 499 -40.45 -8.78 -13.11
CA GLY A 499 -41.25 -7.75 -13.78
C GLY A 499 -41.74 -6.61 -12.86
N VAL A 500 -41.22 -6.50 -11.64
CA VAL A 500 -41.63 -5.47 -10.68
C VAL A 500 -40.70 -4.25 -10.75
N GLY A 501 -41.28 -3.06 -10.63
CA GLY A 501 -40.61 -1.76 -10.55
C GLY A 501 -39.99 -1.29 -11.87
N GLY A 502 -40.35 -1.89 -13.00
CA GLY A 502 -39.67 -1.64 -14.29
C GLY A 502 -38.18 -1.99 -14.27
N ALA A 503 -37.77 -2.87 -13.35
CA ALA A 503 -36.37 -3.05 -13.01
C ALA A 503 -35.52 -3.65 -14.12
N SER A 504 -34.41 -2.99 -14.46
CA SER A 504 -33.36 -3.50 -15.35
C SER A 504 -32.02 -3.52 -14.62
N PHE A 505 -31.89 -4.43 -13.65
CA PHE A 505 -30.67 -4.51 -12.85
C PHE A 505 -29.48 -5.03 -13.64
N THR A 506 -28.35 -4.33 -13.51
CA THR A 506 -27.03 -4.84 -13.87
C THR A 506 -26.56 -5.83 -12.81
N ALA A 507 -27.16 -7.03 -12.83
CA ALA A 507 -26.88 -8.07 -11.85
C ALA A 507 -25.65 -8.91 -12.24
N VAL A 508 -24.78 -9.20 -11.27
CA VAL A 508 -23.65 -10.13 -11.46
C VAL A 508 -24.02 -11.52 -10.96
N THR A 509 -23.46 -12.57 -11.55
CA THR A 509 -23.70 -13.94 -11.06
C THR A 509 -23.19 -14.08 -9.63
N ALA A 510 -24.05 -14.58 -8.72
CA ALA A 510 -23.69 -14.71 -7.31
C ALA A 510 -22.54 -15.70 -7.10
N PRO A 511 -21.50 -15.34 -6.34
CA PRO A 511 -20.61 -16.32 -5.75
C PRO A 511 -21.40 -17.28 -4.84
N ALA A 512 -21.19 -18.59 -4.95
CA ALA A 512 -21.86 -19.57 -4.09
C ALA A 512 -21.67 -19.27 -2.59
N ALA A 513 -20.47 -18.80 -2.21
CA ALA A 513 -20.14 -18.42 -0.83
C ALA A 513 -20.84 -17.14 -0.35
N ALA A 514 -21.07 -16.17 -1.25
CA ALA A 514 -21.78 -14.93 -0.91
C ALA A 514 -23.27 -15.18 -0.73
N ALA A 515 -23.88 -16.04 -1.56
CA ALA A 515 -25.29 -16.41 -1.43
C ALA A 515 -25.59 -17.13 -0.11
N SER A 516 -24.66 -17.95 0.40
CA SER A 516 -24.82 -18.65 1.68
C SER A 516 -24.50 -17.82 2.92
N ALA A 517 -23.77 -16.70 2.77
CA ALA A 517 -23.35 -15.85 3.89
C ALA A 517 -24.49 -14.96 4.44
N TYR A 518 -25.60 -14.87 3.72
CA TYR A 518 -26.71 -13.98 4.05
C TYR A 518 -28.04 -14.74 4.11
N SER A 519 -28.81 -14.49 5.17
CA SER A 519 -30.19 -14.98 5.26
C SER A 519 -31.05 -14.33 4.18
N VAL A 520 -31.83 -15.15 3.47
CA VAL A 520 -32.86 -14.68 2.54
C VAL A 520 -34.05 -14.18 3.38
N THR A 521 -34.48 -12.96 3.10
CA THR A 521 -35.60 -12.28 3.78
C THR A 521 -36.76 -12.04 2.81
N GLN A 522 -37.82 -11.38 3.28
CA GLN A 522 -39.04 -11.14 2.51
C GLN A 522 -38.76 -10.49 1.14
N PRO A 523 -39.41 -10.96 0.06
CA PRO A 523 -39.16 -10.47 -1.30
C PRO A 523 -39.62 -9.02 -1.46
N ILE A 524 -38.96 -8.30 -2.37
CA ILE A 524 -39.44 -7.00 -2.86
C ILE A 524 -40.41 -7.26 -4.01
N GLN A 525 -41.63 -6.78 -3.84
CA GLN A 525 -42.77 -6.97 -4.73
C GLN A 525 -43.63 -5.68 -4.79
N VAL A 526 -44.64 -5.64 -5.66
CA VAL A 526 -45.57 -4.50 -5.74
C VAL A 526 -46.16 -4.19 -4.35
N GLY A 527 -46.14 -2.93 -3.95
CA GLY A 527 -46.56 -2.45 -2.64
C GLY A 527 -45.47 -2.48 -1.55
N SER A 528 -44.28 -3.04 -1.83
CA SER A 528 -43.15 -2.97 -0.91
C SER A 528 -42.62 -1.54 -0.81
N ALA A 529 -42.22 -1.11 0.38
CA ALA A 529 -41.51 0.15 0.56
C ALA A 529 -40.00 -0.08 0.56
N ILE A 530 -39.26 0.70 -0.20
CA ILE A 530 -37.80 0.66 -0.27
C ILE A 530 -37.20 2.03 0.02
N MET A 531 -36.00 2.08 0.58
CA MET A 531 -35.25 3.31 0.74
C MET A 531 -33.75 3.07 0.63
N SER A 532 -33.00 4.15 0.46
CA SER A 532 -31.55 4.16 0.52
C SER A 532 -31.09 5.04 1.70
N PRO A 533 -30.06 4.63 2.46
CA PRO A 533 -29.50 5.46 3.52
C PRO A 533 -28.97 6.81 3.01
N ALA A 534 -28.48 6.85 1.77
CA ALA A 534 -27.91 8.06 1.17
C ALA A 534 -28.98 9.02 0.64
N GLY A 535 -30.15 8.51 0.24
CA GLY A 535 -31.21 9.29 -0.39
C GLY A 535 -32.31 9.76 0.56
N GLY A 536 -32.53 9.07 1.69
CA GLY A 536 -33.53 9.41 2.71
C GLY A 536 -35.01 9.33 2.27
N THR A 537 -35.28 9.28 0.96
CA THR A 537 -36.63 9.17 0.39
C THR A 537 -37.08 7.71 0.42
N VAL A 538 -38.29 7.48 0.91
CA VAL A 538 -38.98 6.18 0.83
C VAL A 538 -39.73 6.12 -0.48
N TYR A 539 -39.61 5.00 -1.18
CA TYR A 539 -40.32 4.73 -2.43
C TYR A 539 -41.24 3.55 -2.26
N LEU A 540 -42.43 3.63 -2.84
CA LEU A 540 -43.34 2.51 -3.02
C LEU A 540 -43.03 1.81 -4.35
N VAL A 541 -42.84 0.51 -4.32
CA VAL A 541 -42.57 -0.29 -5.52
C VAL A 541 -43.87 -0.59 -6.25
N MET A 542 -43.95 -0.22 -7.53
CA MET A 542 -45.10 -0.44 -8.42
C MET A 542 -44.73 -1.45 -9.52
N PRO A 543 -45.67 -1.86 -10.40
CA PRO A 543 -45.34 -2.76 -11.50
C PRO A 543 -44.24 -2.22 -12.42
N ASP A 544 -44.35 -0.96 -12.86
CA ASP A 544 -43.48 -0.40 -13.90
C ASP A 544 -42.51 0.69 -13.39
N ASP A 545 -42.69 1.17 -12.16
CA ASP A 545 -41.91 2.26 -11.58
C ASP A 545 -41.76 2.13 -10.05
N ILE A 546 -41.00 3.04 -9.46
CA ILE A 546 -41.01 3.33 -8.03
C ILE A 546 -41.56 4.73 -7.78
N ARG A 547 -42.36 4.92 -6.73
CA ARG A 547 -43.02 6.19 -6.45
C ARG A 547 -42.53 6.80 -5.15
N PRO A 548 -41.97 8.01 -5.15
CA PRO A 548 -41.57 8.69 -3.91
C PRO A 548 -42.78 8.87 -2.99
N VAL A 549 -42.62 8.59 -1.71
CA VAL A 549 -43.65 8.78 -0.69
C VAL A 549 -43.39 10.10 0.03
N GLY A 550 -44.37 11.00 -0.01
CA GLY A 550 -44.18 12.40 0.41
C GLY A 550 -44.13 12.63 1.93
N SER A 551 -44.60 11.69 2.74
CA SER A 551 -44.61 11.80 4.21
C SER A 551 -44.73 10.44 4.89
N TRP A 552 -44.46 10.39 6.19
CA TRP A 552 -44.69 9.19 7.00
C TRP A 552 -46.18 8.80 7.05
N ASP A 553 -47.07 9.78 7.21
CA ASP A 553 -48.52 9.53 7.23
C ASP A 553 -49.02 8.96 5.90
N SER A 554 -48.48 9.44 4.77
CA SER A 554 -48.74 8.88 3.45
C SER A 554 -48.32 7.42 3.37
N LEU A 555 -47.15 7.08 3.92
CA LEU A 555 -46.66 5.70 3.92
C LEU A 555 -47.54 4.78 4.76
N VAL A 556 -47.97 5.23 5.95
CA VAL A 556 -48.91 4.48 6.80
C VAL A 556 -50.24 4.26 6.09
N ALA A 557 -50.77 5.28 5.41
CA ALA A 557 -51.99 5.17 4.61
C ALA A 557 -51.84 4.15 3.46
N LEU A 558 -50.70 4.16 2.75
CA LEU A 558 -50.38 3.21 1.69
C LEU A 558 -50.14 1.78 2.22
N ALA A 559 -49.72 1.63 3.48
CA ALA A 559 -49.56 0.34 4.13
C ALA A 559 -50.87 -0.19 4.76
N GLY A 560 -52.03 0.36 4.39
CA GLY A 560 -53.32 -0.09 4.91
C GLY A 560 -53.60 0.35 6.35
N GLY A 561 -52.91 1.38 6.86
CA GLY A 561 -53.03 1.87 8.24
C GLY A 561 -52.16 1.13 9.26
N GLY A 562 -51.44 0.07 8.86
CA GLY A 562 -50.48 -0.65 9.71
C GLY A 562 -49.10 0.02 9.78
N THR A 563 -48.21 -0.53 10.61
CA THR A 563 -46.80 -0.09 10.64
C THR A 563 -46.08 -0.54 9.36
N PRO A 564 -45.62 0.39 8.50
CA PRO A 564 -44.96 0.04 7.26
C PRO A 564 -43.59 -0.61 7.53
N THR A 565 -43.26 -1.63 6.74
CA THR A 565 -41.90 -2.20 6.71
C THR A 565 -41.16 -1.63 5.51
N ILE A 566 -39.93 -1.15 5.72
CA ILE A 566 -39.12 -0.51 4.68
C ILE A 566 -37.85 -1.34 4.48
N ALA A 567 -37.65 -1.84 3.26
CA ALA A 567 -36.40 -2.48 2.88
C ALA A 567 -35.34 -1.42 2.55
N VAL A 568 -34.17 -1.52 3.18
CA VAL A 568 -33.07 -0.60 2.93
C VAL A 568 -32.15 -1.24 1.90
N VAL A 569 -32.06 -0.65 0.70
CA VAL A 569 -31.29 -1.15 -0.45
C VAL A 569 -30.22 -0.14 -0.90
N PRO A 570 -29.21 -0.54 -1.70
CA PRO A 570 -28.20 0.37 -2.19
C PRO A 570 -28.79 1.50 -3.02
N GLN A 571 -28.16 2.68 -3.00
CA GLN A 571 -28.59 3.81 -3.84
C GLN A 571 -28.52 3.46 -5.33
N SER A 572 -27.54 2.64 -5.74
CA SER A 572 -27.41 2.17 -7.12
C SER A 572 -28.57 1.27 -7.57
N ILE A 573 -29.25 0.56 -6.65
CA ILE A 573 -30.50 -0.14 -6.95
C ILE A 573 -31.61 0.87 -7.25
N ILE A 574 -31.84 1.84 -6.37
CA ILE A 574 -32.88 2.87 -6.55
C ILE A 574 -32.66 3.65 -7.85
N ALA A 575 -31.42 4.05 -8.14
CA ALA A 575 -31.07 4.81 -9.34
C ALA A 575 -31.27 4.03 -10.65
N SER A 576 -31.38 2.69 -10.59
CA SER A 576 -31.63 1.83 -11.76
C SER A 576 -33.12 1.64 -12.07
N LEU A 577 -34.01 2.16 -11.23
CA LEU A 577 -35.46 2.00 -11.36
C LEU A 577 -36.10 3.27 -11.94
N PRO A 578 -37.06 3.16 -12.88
CA PRO A 578 -37.87 4.30 -13.31
C PRO A 578 -38.60 4.92 -12.13
N SER A 579 -38.56 6.25 -12.01
CA SER A 579 -39.31 6.97 -10.97
C SER A 579 -40.62 7.50 -11.52
N GLY A 580 -41.72 7.11 -10.90
CA GLY A 580 -43.06 7.65 -11.12
C GLY A 580 -43.30 8.96 -10.35
N PRO A 581 -44.53 9.51 -10.42
CA PRO A 581 -44.91 10.69 -9.66
C PRO A 581 -44.92 10.38 -8.15
N VAL A 582 -44.75 11.43 -7.33
CA VAL A 582 -44.88 11.32 -5.87
C VAL A 582 -46.26 10.76 -5.50
N ALA A 583 -46.30 9.68 -4.74
CA ALA A 583 -47.50 8.95 -4.36
C ALA A 583 -48.48 9.88 -3.62
N LEU A 584 -49.73 9.98 -4.09
CA LEU A 584 -50.80 10.68 -3.37
C LEU A 584 -51.42 9.73 -2.35
N ASP A 585 -52.02 10.30 -1.31
CA ASP A 585 -52.65 9.51 -0.26
C ASP A 585 -53.91 8.81 -0.81
N PRO A 586 -54.06 7.49 -0.65
CA PRO A 586 -55.28 6.77 -1.03
C PRO A 586 -56.51 7.37 -0.34
N ALA A 587 -57.69 7.19 -0.94
CA ALA A 587 -58.98 7.59 -0.37
C ALA A 587 -59.10 9.10 -0.02
N THR A 588 -58.29 9.95 -0.65
CA THR A 588 -58.26 11.40 -0.41
C THR A 588 -58.91 12.14 -1.58
N LEU A 589 -59.76 13.12 -1.29
CA LEU A 589 -60.31 14.04 -2.28
C LEU A 589 -59.25 15.10 -2.60
N VAL A 590 -58.88 15.22 -3.88
CA VAL A 590 -57.80 16.08 -4.31
C VAL A 590 -58.23 17.02 -5.44
N ARG A 591 -57.72 18.24 -5.40
CA ARG A 591 -57.75 19.18 -6.53
C ARG A 591 -56.42 19.92 -6.66
N SER A 592 -56.25 20.64 -7.76
CA SER A 592 -55.10 21.49 -7.99
C SER A 592 -55.53 22.93 -8.29
N PRO A 593 -54.65 23.94 -8.12
CA PRO A 593 -55.00 25.33 -8.40
C PRO A 593 -55.46 25.58 -9.84
N GLY A 594 -54.92 24.85 -10.83
CA GLY A 594 -55.29 24.96 -12.23
C GLY A 594 -56.50 24.12 -12.65
N ASN A 595 -57.04 23.27 -11.76
CA ASN A 595 -58.21 22.43 -12.05
C ASN A 595 -59.19 22.41 -10.88
N ALA A 596 -60.35 23.04 -11.07
CA ALA A 596 -61.39 23.12 -10.05
C ALA A 596 -62.11 21.77 -9.80
N THR A 597 -61.98 20.79 -10.71
CA THR A 597 -62.56 19.45 -10.53
C THR A 597 -61.86 18.73 -9.39
N VAL A 598 -62.66 18.20 -8.46
CA VAL A 598 -62.19 17.36 -7.38
C VAL A 598 -62.24 15.90 -7.83
N TYR A 599 -61.18 15.16 -7.54
CA TYR A 599 -61.07 13.73 -7.83
C TYR A 599 -60.86 12.96 -6.53
N LEU A 600 -61.33 11.71 -6.48
CA LEU A 600 -60.89 10.75 -5.48
C LEU A 600 -59.56 10.16 -5.93
N VAL A 601 -58.53 10.23 -5.08
CA VAL A 601 -57.29 9.49 -5.30
C VAL A 601 -57.58 7.99 -5.10
N ASN A 602 -57.56 7.24 -6.19
CA ASN A 602 -57.73 5.80 -6.21
C ASN A 602 -56.35 5.16 -6.08
N GLY A 603 -55.88 5.16 -4.83
CA GLY A 603 -54.58 4.74 -4.35
C GLY A 603 -53.43 5.33 -5.12
N VAL A 604 -52.62 4.48 -5.71
CA VAL A 604 -51.43 4.89 -6.48
C VAL A 604 -51.57 4.53 -7.94
N THR A 605 -52.77 4.32 -8.44
CA THR A 605 -52.97 3.87 -9.83
C THR A 605 -53.73 4.87 -10.67
N SER A 606 -54.76 5.52 -10.11
CA SER A 606 -55.63 6.41 -10.88
C SER A 606 -56.30 7.47 -10.00
N LYS A 607 -57.05 8.37 -10.63
CA LYS A 607 -57.95 9.31 -9.96
C LYS A 607 -59.37 9.13 -10.51
N ILE A 608 -60.37 9.10 -9.64
CA ILE A 608 -61.78 8.89 -10.03
C ILE A 608 -62.52 10.23 -9.99
N PRO A 609 -63.08 10.69 -11.12
CA PRO A 609 -63.94 11.87 -11.14
C PRO A 609 -65.32 11.56 -10.54
N PHE A 610 -66.00 12.57 -10.02
CA PHE A 610 -67.35 12.43 -9.48
C PHE A 610 -68.17 13.72 -9.65
N SER A 611 -69.49 13.58 -9.73
CA SER A 611 -70.40 14.69 -10.00
C SER A 611 -70.87 15.42 -8.74
N THR A 612 -71.00 14.70 -7.63
CA THR A 612 -71.41 15.23 -6.33
C THR A 612 -70.55 14.62 -5.22
N PHE A 613 -70.49 15.28 -4.06
CA PHE A 613 -69.73 14.76 -2.92
C PHE A 613 -70.43 13.57 -2.22
N ASP A 614 -71.74 13.38 -2.43
CA ASP A 614 -72.51 12.35 -1.72
C ASP A 614 -71.91 10.95 -1.84
N PRO A 615 -71.54 10.40 -3.02
CA PRO A 615 -70.95 9.08 -3.10
C PRO A 615 -69.62 8.94 -2.36
N ALA A 616 -68.82 10.02 -2.33
CA ALA A 616 -67.54 10.05 -1.63
C ALA A 616 -67.75 10.10 -0.10
N THR A 617 -68.59 11.02 0.37
CA THR A 617 -68.90 11.18 1.80
C THR A 617 -69.57 9.93 2.37
N GLU A 618 -70.54 9.34 1.65
CA GLU A 618 -71.21 8.11 2.07
C GLU A 618 -70.24 6.92 2.13
N ALA A 619 -69.16 6.91 1.33
CA ALA A 619 -68.12 5.89 1.38
C ALA A 619 -67.07 6.13 2.47
N GLY A 620 -67.17 7.26 3.21
CA GLY A 620 -66.22 7.67 4.23
C GLY A 620 -65.01 8.46 3.70
N PHE A 621 -64.99 8.83 2.42
CA PHE A 621 -63.92 9.61 1.81
C PHE A 621 -64.10 11.11 2.11
N THR A 622 -63.65 11.53 3.29
CA THR A 622 -63.83 12.91 3.79
C THR A 622 -62.54 13.73 3.79
N LYS A 623 -61.38 13.08 3.69
CA LYS A 623 -60.08 13.76 3.68
C LYS A 623 -59.91 14.58 2.39
N PHE A 624 -59.53 15.85 2.52
CA PHE A 624 -59.31 16.76 1.40
C PHE A 624 -57.85 17.22 1.35
N SER A 625 -57.27 17.32 0.16
CA SER A 625 -55.90 17.80 -0.05
C SER A 625 -55.76 18.60 -1.34
N PHE A 626 -54.68 19.39 -1.41
CA PHE A 626 -54.29 20.13 -2.61
C PHE A 626 -52.96 19.61 -3.14
N THR A 627 -52.84 19.52 -4.45
CA THR A 627 -51.60 19.10 -5.12
C THR A 627 -51.31 19.93 -6.36
N SER A 628 -50.12 19.80 -6.95
CA SER A 628 -49.77 20.50 -8.18
C SER A 628 -50.49 19.92 -9.39
N ASP A 629 -50.73 20.74 -10.41
CA ASP A 629 -51.35 20.28 -11.67
C ASP A 629 -50.56 19.12 -12.29
N ALA A 630 -49.23 19.22 -12.30
CA ALA A 630 -48.35 18.18 -12.83
C ALA A 630 -48.51 16.84 -12.09
N ARG A 631 -48.58 16.87 -10.75
CA ARG A 631 -48.73 15.66 -9.94
C ARG A 631 -50.13 15.05 -10.10
N LEU A 632 -51.17 15.88 -10.19
CA LEU A 632 -52.53 15.40 -10.42
C LEU A 632 -52.70 14.81 -11.83
N ASN A 633 -52.10 15.43 -12.85
CA ASN A 633 -52.17 14.98 -14.24
C ASN A 633 -51.39 13.69 -14.50
N ALA A 634 -50.38 13.39 -13.69
CA ALA A 634 -49.64 12.13 -13.77
C ALA A 634 -50.46 10.90 -13.34
N TYR A 635 -51.61 11.09 -12.69
CA TYR A 635 -52.54 10.00 -12.37
C TYR A 635 -53.56 9.85 -13.50
N PRO A 636 -53.65 8.70 -14.18
CA PRO A 636 -54.70 8.43 -15.14
C PRO A 636 -56.09 8.69 -14.55
N THR A 637 -56.96 9.36 -15.31
CA THR A 637 -58.35 9.56 -14.90
C THR A 637 -59.15 8.31 -15.23
N SER A 638 -59.86 7.78 -14.23
CA SER A 638 -60.80 6.67 -14.42
C SER A 638 -61.87 7.03 -15.45
N PRO A 639 -62.21 6.12 -16.37
CA PRO A 639 -63.35 6.31 -17.27
C PRO A 639 -64.69 6.26 -16.52
N ASP A 640 -64.74 5.56 -15.38
CA ASP A 640 -65.91 5.45 -14.52
C ASP A 640 -65.98 6.60 -13.52
N LEU A 641 -67.19 7.11 -13.29
CA LEU A 641 -67.48 8.07 -12.23
C LEU A 641 -67.61 7.35 -10.87
N LEU A 642 -67.17 8.01 -9.80
CA LEU A 642 -67.49 7.54 -8.45
C LEU A 642 -69.01 7.55 -8.28
N SER A 643 -69.54 6.44 -7.78
CA SER A 643 -70.96 6.27 -7.52
C SER A 643 -71.16 5.61 -6.16
N PHE A 644 -72.43 5.43 -5.77
CA PHE A 644 -72.74 4.73 -4.53
C PHE A 644 -72.39 3.23 -4.55
N GLY A 645 -72.04 2.67 -5.70
CA GLY A 645 -71.48 1.32 -5.82
C GLY A 645 -69.96 1.37 -6.02
N LEU A 646 -69.23 0.54 -5.27
CA LEU A 646 -67.77 0.44 -5.30
C LEU A 646 -67.35 -1.03 -5.49
N GLN A 647 -66.24 -1.26 -6.18
CA GLN A 647 -65.73 -2.61 -6.43
C GLN A 647 -64.26 -2.74 -6.01
N CYS A 648 -63.97 -3.69 -5.12
CA CYS A 648 -62.63 -4.04 -4.69
C CYS A 648 -62.31 -5.46 -5.14
N GLY A 649 -61.48 -5.58 -6.20
CA GLY A 649 -61.26 -6.87 -6.86
C GLY A 649 -62.58 -7.45 -7.37
N SER A 650 -62.96 -8.63 -6.87
CA SER A 650 -64.26 -9.26 -7.18
C SER A 650 -65.40 -8.87 -6.23
N GLN A 651 -65.09 -8.26 -5.09
CA GLN A 651 -66.10 -7.91 -4.08
C GLN A 651 -66.74 -6.56 -4.40
N ARG A 652 -68.07 -6.52 -4.41
CA ARG A 652 -68.85 -5.28 -4.58
C ARG A 652 -69.37 -4.77 -3.25
N TYR A 653 -69.49 -3.45 -3.16
CA TYR A 653 -69.96 -2.74 -1.99
C TYR A 653 -70.93 -1.64 -2.40
N VAL A 654 -71.82 -1.26 -1.48
CA VAL A 654 -72.56 0.01 -1.54
C VAL A 654 -72.06 0.95 -0.46
N SER A 655 -72.00 2.25 -0.74
CA SER A 655 -71.61 3.27 0.23
C SER A 655 -72.82 3.90 0.90
N ALA A 656 -72.81 3.92 2.23
CA ALA A 656 -73.86 4.51 3.06
C ALA A 656 -73.30 4.90 4.44
N GLY A 657 -73.74 6.03 4.99
CA GLY A 657 -73.45 6.40 6.37
C GLY A 657 -71.96 6.56 6.71
N GLY A 658 -71.11 6.84 5.72
CA GLY A 658 -69.66 7.01 5.90
C GLY A 658 -68.87 5.70 5.89
N SER A 659 -69.46 4.60 5.42
CA SER A 659 -68.80 3.30 5.30
C SER A 659 -69.26 2.55 4.04
N VAL A 660 -68.54 1.50 3.69
CA VAL A 660 -68.92 0.57 2.62
C VAL A 660 -69.48 -0.71 3.19
N HIS A 661 -70.52 -1.21 2.54
CA HIS A 661 -71.32 -2.36 2.99
C HIS A 661 -71.24 -3.46 1.93
N ALA A 662 -70.75 -4.63 2.30
CA ALA A 662 -70.47 -5.69 1.34
C ALA A 662 -71.77 -6.25 0.74
N LEU A 663 -71.79 -6.44 -0.57
CA LEU A 663 -72.88 -7.11 -1.28
C LEU A 663 -72.60 -8.60 -1.37
N SER A 664 -73.56 -9.41 -0.96
CA SER A 664 -73.57 -10.84 -1.21
C SER A 664 -74.12 -11.13 -2.61
N SER A 665 -74.08 -12.40 -3.02
CA SER A 665 -74.73 -12.85 -4.25
C SER A 665 -76.25 -12.60 -4.26
N THR A 666 -76.89 -12.56 -3.08
CA THR A 666 -78.34 -12.35 -2.95
C THR A 666 -78.73 -10.87 -2.89
N THR A 667 -77.86 -10.01 -2.37
CA THR A 667 -78.14 -8.56 -2.28
C THR A 667 -77.66 -7.77 -3.49
N SER A 668 -76.71 -8.28 -4.28
CA SER A 668 -76.16 -7.55 -5.42
C SER A 668 -77.20 -7.14 -6.47
N SER A 669 -78.26 -7.92 -6.70
CA SER A 669 -79.33 -7.56 -7.66
C SER A 669 -80.33 -6.54 -7.11
N LEU A 670 -80.32 -6.29 -5.80
CA LEU A 670 -81.23 -5.33 -5.15
C LEU A 670 -80.77 -3.88 -5.36
N TYR A 671 -79.48 -3.69 -5.64
CA TYR A 671 -78.85 -2.38 -5.82
C TYR A 671 -78.43 -2.19 -7.28
N PRO A 672 -79.29 -1.62 -8.15
CA PRO A 672 -79.00 -1.42 -9.57
C PRO A 672 -78.08 -0.21 -9.80
N LEU A 673 -76.93 -0.20 -9.14
CA LEU A 673 -75.95 0.89 -9.17
C LEU A 673 -74.83 0.59 -10.18
N ALA A 674 -74.19 1.65 -10.67
CA ALA A 674 -72.86 1.53 -11.26
C ALA A 674 -71.85 1.15 -10.16
N PHE A 675 -70.75 0.47 -10.52
CA PHE A 675 -69.73 0.09 -9.55
C PHE A 675 -68.38 0.62 -10.01
N ALA A 676 -67.87 1.64 -9.30
CA ALA A 676 -66.55 2.20 -9.60
C ALA A 676 -65.44 1.28 -9.08
N PRO A 677 -64.48 0.86 -9.92
CA PRO A 677 -63.38 0.01 -9.48
C PRO A 677 -62.39 0.80 -8.62
N LEU A 678 -62.17 0.30 -7.40
CA LEU A 678 -61.16 0.80 -6.48
C LEU A 678 -59.90 -0.07 -6.55
N ASP A 679 -58.75 0.58 -6.43
CA ASP A 679 -57.47 -0.09 -6.37
C ASP A 679 -57.22 -0.72 -5.00
N ALA A 680 -56.24 -1.63 -4.93
CA ALA A 680 -55.98 -2.40 -3.72
C ALA A 680 -55.66 -1.51 -2.50
N PHE A 681 -55.03 -0.36 -2.70
CA PHE A 681 -54.64 0.56 -1.62
C PHE A 681 -55.86 1.28 -1.04
N THR A 682 -56.75 1.78 -1.90
CA THR A 682 -58.02 2.40 -1.47
C THR A 682 -58.91 1.38 -0.79
N CYS A 683 -58.99 0.16 -1.34
CA CYS A 683 -59.75 -0.94 -0.77
C CYS A 683 -59.27 -1.41 0.60
N ALA A 684 -57.98 -1.25 0.89
CA ALA A 684 -57.41 -1.63 2.18
C ALA A 684 -57.88 -0.71 3.31
N ILE A 685 -58.11 0.57 3.02
CA ILE A 685 -58.37 1.60 4.04
C ILE A 685 -59.80 2.13 4.07
N VAL A 686 -60.64 1.73 3.12
CA VAL A 686 -62.05 2.17 3.11
C VAL A 686 -62.78 1.66 4.37
N PRO A 687 -63.51 2.53 5.11
CA PRO A 687 -64.23 2.11 6.31
C PRO A 687 -65.30 1.06 5.97
N LYS A 688 -65.30 -0.07 6.66
CA LYS A 688 -66.25 -1.18 6.43
C LYS A 688 -67.31 -1.20 7.52
N GLY A 689 -68.57 -1.15 7.11
CA GLY A 689 -69.72 -1.28 7.99
C GLY A 689 -70.25 -2.72 8.04
N ILE A 690 -71.51 -2.86 8.46
CA ILE A 690 -72.26 -4.12 8.33
C ILE A 690 -72.45 -4.50 6.85
N ASP A 691 -72.77 -5.76 6.56
CA ASP A 691 -73.13 -6.16 5.19
C ASP A 691 -74.39 -5.43 4.71
N ALA A 692 -74.50 -5.23 3.40
CA ALA A 692 -75.64 -4.53 2.81
C ALA A 692 -76.93 -5.34 2.97
N THR A 693 -78.03 -4.67 3.33
CA THR A 693 -79.32 -5.33 3.60
C THR A 693 -80.37 -5.00 2.55
N ALA A 694 -81.53 -5.66 2.58
CA ALA A 694 -82.64 -5.30 1.69
C ALA A 694 -83.41 -4.05 2.17
N PHE A 695 -82.90 -3.29 3.15
CA PHE A 695 -83.61 -2.19 3.77
C PHE A 695 -82.75 -0.93 3.79
N VAL A 696 -83.32 0.18 3.35
CA VAL A 696 -82.66 1.50 3.40
C VAL A 696 -83.58 2.52 4.05
N ARG A 697 -83.00 3.46 4.78
CA ARG A 697 -83.72 4.54 5.46
C ARG A 697 -83.19 5.89 5.00
N THR A 698 -84.08 6.78 4.57
CA THR A 698 -83.73 8.15 4.16
C THR A 698 -83.73 9.12 5.36
N PRO A 699 -83.13 10.32 5.24
CA PRO A 699 -82.96 11.25 6.36
C PRO A 699 -84.29 11.78 6.94
N ASP A 700 -85.37 11.77 6.16
CA ASP A 700 -86.73 12.09 6.60
C ASP A 700 -87.37 10.99 7.48
N GLY A 701 -86.68 9.87 7.64
CA GLY A 701 -87.13 8.71 8.41
C GLY A 701 -87.88 7.65 7.59
N SER A 702 -88.11 7.87 6.29
CA SER A 702 -88.81 6.90 5.44
C SER A 702 -87.96 5.64 5.23
N ILE A 703 -88.57 4.47 5.40
CA ILE A 703 -87.91 3.17 5.21
C ILE A 703 -88.41 2.53 3.92
N TYR A 704 -87.49 1.97 3.14
CA TYR A 704 -87.78 1.27 1.89
C TYR A 704 -87.27 -0.17 1.95
N PHE A 705 -88.08 -1.08 1.41
CA PHE A 705 -87.68 -2.46 1.12
C PHE A 705 -87.17 -2.53 -0.33
N LEU A 706 -86.00 -3.13 -0.54
CA LEU A 706 -85.38 -3.31 -1.84
C LEU A 706 -85.74 -4.68 -2.42
N SER A 707 -86.40 -4.70 -3.58
CA SER A 707 -86.78 -5.93 -4.28
C SER A 707 -86.81 -5.69 -5.79
N GLY A 708 -86.32 -6.66 -6.56
CA GLY A 708 -86.32 -6.59 -8.04
C GLY A 708 -85.61 -5.35 -8.60
N GLY A 709 -84.58 -4.85 -7.91
CA GLY A 709 -83.87 -3.62 -8.28
C GLY A 709 -84.70 -2.35 -8.09
N LYS A 710 -85.74 -2.36 -7.26
CA LYS A 710 -86.58 -1.21 -6.93
C LYS A 710 -86.66 -1.00 -5.43
N LYS A 711 -86.85 0.26 -5.01
CA LYS A 711 -87.18 0.62 -3.63
C LYS A 711 -88.69 0.72 -3.46
N HIS A 712 -89.23 0.04 -2.47
CA HIS A 712 -90.65 -0.03 -2.17
C HIS A 712 -90.91 0.62 -0.81
N PRO A 713 -91.68 1.73 -0.73
CA PRO A 713 -91.90 2.42 0.53
C PRO A 713 -92.65 1.52 1.52
N ILE A 714 -92.18 1.49 2.76
CA ILE A 714 -92.83 0.77 3.86
C ILE A 714 -93.71 1.76 4.63
N THR A 715 -95.02 1.50 4.67
CA THR A 715 -96.03 2.45 5.17
C THR A 715 -96.29 2.37 6.67
N SER A 716 -95.77 1.35 7.37
CA SER A 716 -95.90 1.22 8.84
C SER A 716 -94.73 0.49 9.47
N LEU A 717 -94.47 0.76 10.76
CA LEU A 717 -93.43 0.06 11.53
C LEU A 717 -93.71 -1.44 11.68
N GLU A 718 -94.99 -1.83 11.81
CA GLU A 718 -95.40 -3.23 11.84
C GLU A 718 -95.00 -3.96 10.55
N ARG A 719 -95.21 -3.32 9.39
CA ARG A 719 -94.80 -3.87 8.09
C ARG A 719 -93.29 -4.01 7.98
N PHE A 720 -92.53 -3.04 8.51
CA PHE A 720 -91.06 -3.14 8.56
C PHE A 720 -90.62 -4.35 9.41
N VAL A 721 -91.16 -4.54 10.61
CA VAL A 721 -90.82 -5.68 11.48
C VAL A 721 -91.13 -7.01 10.81
N GLN A 722 -92.26 -7.12 10.11
CA GLN A 722 -92.64 -8.32 9.35
C GLN A 722 -91.65 -8.63 8.22
N LEU A 723 -91.27 -7.63 7.43
CA LEU A 723 -90.40 -7.80 6.27
C LEU A 723 -88.93 -7.99 6.66
N SER A 724 -88.45 -7.25 7.66
CA SER A 724 -87.03 -7.25 8.02
C SER A 724 -86.62 -8.47 8.82
N GLN A 725 -87.53 -9.08 9.57
CA GLN A 725 -87.23 -10.22 10.44
C GLN A 725 -86.01 -9.94 11.36
N GLY A 726 -85.86 -8.70 11.80
CA GLY A 726 -84.74 -8.25 12.64
C GLY A 726 -83.48 -7.81 11.88
N GLN A 727 -83.47 -7.83 10.55
CA GLN A 727 -82.39 -7.26 9.75
C GLN A 727 -82.35 -5.72 9.90
N PRO A 728 -81.16 -5.12 10.02
CA PRO A 728 -81.01 -3.68 10.09
C PRO A 728 -81.28 -3.03 8.71
N TYR A 729 -81.55 -1.73 8.72
CA TYR A 729 -81.52 -0.91 7.51
C TYR A 729 -80.18 -0.19 7.40
N LEU A 730 -79.81 0.22 6.18
CA LEU A 730 -78.75 1.19 5.95
C LEU A 730 -79.33 2.60 5.94
N ASP A 731 -78.77 3.50 6.74
CA ASP A 731 -79.09 4.93 6.62
C ASP A 731 -78.40 5.50 5.38
N VAL A 732 -79.20 6.04 4.46
CA VAL A 732 -78.73 6.52 3.15
C VAL A 732 -79.19 7.95 2.90
N VAL A 733 -78.42 8.71 2.13
CA VAL A 733 -78.83 10.04 1.68
C VAL A 733 -79.93 9.99 0.60
N ASN A 734 -80.66 11.09 0.43
CA ASN A 734 -81.72 11.19 -0.57
C ASN A 734 -81.23 10.89 -1.99
N ALA A 735 -80.01 11.29 -2.33
CA ALA A 735 -79.40 11.02 -3.64
C ALA A 735 -79.16 9.51 -3.88
N PHE A 736 -78.74 8.78 -2.84
CA PHE A 736 -78.61 7.32 -2.89
C PHE A 736 -79.97 6.69 -3.14
N ALA A 737 -80.98 7.06 -2.34
CA ALA A 737 -82.32 6.52 -2.51
C ALA A 737 -82.86 6.85 -3.91
N ALA A 738 -82.63 8.06 -4.43
CA ALA A 738 -83.06 8.47 -5.76
C ALA A 738 -82.38 7.66 -6.90
N ALA A 739 -81.19 7.11 -6.68
CA ALA A 739 -80.51 6.24 -7.63
C ALA A 739 -81.17 4.87 -7.80
N ILE A 740 -82.10 4.49 -6.91
CA ILE A 740 -82.87 3.25 -7.00
C ILE A 740 -84.31 3.58 -7.47
N PRO A 741 -84.80 2.96 -8.56
CA PRO A 741 -86.15 3.18 -9.06
C PRO A 741 -87.23 2.87 -8.01
N THR A 742 -88.26 3.72 -7.92
CA THR A 742 -89.38 3.51 -6.98
C THR A 742 -90.39 2.51 -7.51
N GLY A 743 -90.72 1.50 -6.70
CA GLY A 743 -91.82 0.55 -6.93
C GLY A 743 -93.08 0.92 -6.12
N ALA A 744 -94.14 0.12 -6.27
CA ALA A 744 -95.34 0.24 -5.42
C ALA A 744 -95.00 -0.03 -3.94
N PRO A 745 -95.76 0.49 -2.96
CA PRO A 745 -95.54 0.20 -1.54
C PRO A 745 -95.44 -1.31 -1.22
N ALA A 746 -94.58 -1.65 -0.24
CA ALA A 746 -94.16 -3.03 0.08
C ALA A 746 -95.13 -3.82 0.97
#